data_AF-C6BT29-F1
#
_entry.id   AF-C6BT29-F1
#
_cell.length_a   1.000
_cell.length_b   1.000
_cell.length_c   1.000
_cell.angle_alpha   90.00
_cell.angle_beta   90.00
_cell.angle_gamma   90.00
#
_symmetry.space_group_name_H-M   'P 1'
#
loop_
_entity.id
_entity.type
_entity.pdbx_description
1 polymer ?
#
loop_
_entity_poly.entity_id
_entity_poly.type
_entity_poly.pdbx_seq_one_letter_code
_entity_poly.pdbx_strand_id
1 'polypeptide(L)'
;MNSIRGKVQNHYEFENVVYKILSYTSPLILDWRKGGADKARDLEIQYEFDGRREGVFVECKFHSKSLSIERIRNTLDWARTGIEQVSCIYLWVCPYLTPQTKDYLKEYQKETNISVLYEEEHSIYEYLLDIELGRTSRLQYISKKIHSAINCTRNNIKIPLEYESYVLPMDHMLLNRVKERTELNDNEFSHFYLTGISGTGKTELAKSVALDYHKSGRPVFWHNFHIENDGNAQSLNFFNSLSYFLAHFGEKQFADFLKEYQCNAIAQLAKIACDSYFEKKPVLFLDDFHKCNSDKLFSFLTRILSFETFDLFFIGWFDSFPHNKAKKKIKFISLDGLNKKHTNDLAHYYLGETPPADLVELLYSKCSGMPYFITLANQMINNSFNDLHHSSIDEILDNIFGSLDDGEDVVIKALSMAHVPLSGNAFTQLNYSAQLKSLVRKKLVLETANKYKVHDTLRKFVRKICSISGVSELEYNILKNEALRIPAINIDLIAINMINNAHFQALTILNENFIDLMDRGFDTSLIDIINDLMAETYEFKSLCWKKAMILERSGAYSEASAVMSLTGRINDLVENCDYEIIYTRARLLYFENKYDQLLTLLVTNLNIFSDNYNEHILMCVLLIARVFYVRADYEVALSLYIYAVSKALLGGNKALVFKSLHRIAMIELCLGMVSAAKECFEFLERSNLTHKRKSYALYRMAQCELKLGNYNRATELNNKSLVIKRNFNHQRGLLYSWNLQAEIILAQGDPQEALVWAQKSQCLAKKLGLDKEEINSGIVLFDIYYRLNMSKQCMVILEGILPLAQKMKLISKIKDINNRLKLLGIQRDVTFNFNDHEFDRNHLLDKTQSNLGEEQRSQIERLLTTSKPITPKLCNVLSI
;
A
#
# COMPACT_ATOMS: atom_id res chain seq x y z
N MET A 1 -48.75 -11.71 -29.80
CA MET A 1 -49.27 -10.40 -30.27
C MET A 1 -48.94 -9.31 -29.24
N ASN A 2 -47.65 -8.95 -29.10
CA ASN A 2 -47.19 -7.85 -28.25
C ASN A 2 -46.23 -7.00 -29.10
N SER A 3 -46.76 -6.10 -29.92
CA SER A 3 -45.98 -5.28 -30.85
C SER A 3 -46.44 -3.84 -30.75
N ILE A 4 -45.47 -2.93 -30.75
CA ILE A 4 -45.73 -1.49 -30.68
C ILE A 4 -46.19 -0.93 -32.03
N ARG A 5 -45.97 -1.68 -33.12
CA ARG A 5 -46.32 -1.28 -34.50
C ARG A 5 -47.82 -1.18 -34.76
N GLY A 6 -48.67 -1.69 -33.86
CA GLY A 6 -50.11 -1.44 -33.89
C GLY A 6 -50.53 -0.08 -33.28
N LYS A 7 -49.62 0.57 -32.53
CA LYS A 7 -49.87 1.83 -31.81
C LYS A 7 -49.04 3.02 -32.33
N VAL A 8 -48.06 2.76 -33.21
CA VAL A 8 -47.09 3.74 -33.72
C VAL A 8 -46.85 3.50 -35.21
N GLN A 9 -47.03 4.52 -36.05
CA GLN A 9 -46.94 4.42 -37.52
C GLN A 9 -45.68 5.06 -38.11
N ASN A 10 -45.04 5.98 -37.39
CA ASN A 10 -43.86 6.72 -37.88
C ASN A 10 -42.85 7.01 -36.75
N HIS A 11 -41.66 7.49 -37.13
CA HIS A 11 -40.57 7.77 -36.20
C HIS A 11 -40.94 8.83 -35.15
N TYR A 12 -41.74 9.83 -35.54
CA TYR A 12 -42.17 10.90 -34.65
C TYR A 12 -43.13 10.41 -33.55
N GLU A 13 -44.07 9.54 -33.89
CA GLU A 13 -44.94 8.89 -32.92
C GLU A 13 -44.15 7.98 -31.97
N PHE A 14 -43.09 7.33 -32.47
CA PHE A 14 -42.21 6.51 -31.65
C PHE A 14 -41.44 7.35 -30.62
N GLU A 15 -40.85 8.46 -31.04
CA GLU A 15 -40.17 9.39 -30.13
C GLU A 15 -41.12 9.93 -29.05
N ASN A 16 -42.36 10.28 -29.41
CA ASN A 16 -43.37 10.73 -28.43
C ASN A 16 -43.75 9.65 -27.42
N VAL A 17 -43.81 8.39 -27.87
CA VAL A 17 -44.01 7.24 -26.99
C VAL A 17 -42.85 7.12 -25.99
N VAL A 18 -41.60 7.25 -26.47
CA VAL A 18 -40.40 7.19 -25.62
C VAL A 18 -40.38 8.35 -24.63
N TYR A 19 -40.67 9.58 -25.08
CA TYR A 19 -40.81 10.75 -24.22
C TYR A 19 -41.84 10.53 -23.11
N LYS A 20 -43.02 10.01 -23.48
CA LYS A 20 -44.09 9.69 -22.53
C LYS A 20 -43.63 8.65 -21.51
N ILE A 21 -42.92 7.60 -21.92
CA ILE A 21 -42.41 6.59 -20.97
C ILE A 21 -41.39 7.22 -20.01
N LEU A 22 -40.45 7.99 -20.54
CA LEU A 22 -39.38 8.59 -19.76
C LEU A 22 -39.89 9.67 -18.79
N SER A 23 -41.01 10.35 -19.06
CA SER A 23 -41.61 11.28 -18.09
C SER A 23 -42.07 10.60 -16.79
N TYR A 24 -42.40 9.29 -16.81
CA TYR A 24 -42.76 8.54 -15.60
C TYR A 24 -41.55 8.09 -14.75
N THR A 25 -40.33 8.38 -15.20
CA THR A 25 -39.11 8.03 -14.47
C THR A 25 -38.64 9.11 -13.49
N SER A 26 -39.42 10.19 -13.33
CA SER A 26 -39.14 11.35 -12.48
C SER A 26 -37.80 12.06 -12.79
N PRO A 27 -37.55 12.47 -14.04
CA PRO A 27 -36.37 13.25 -14.38
C PRO A 27 -36.46 14.68 -13.80
N LEU A 28 -35.31 15.27 -13.49
CA LEU A 28 -35.18 16.69 -13.12
C LEU A 28 -35.44 17.60 -14.33
N ILE A 29 -34.92 17.22 -15.50
CA ILE A 29 -35.15 17.86 -16.80
C ILE A 29 -35.42 16.77 -17.84
N LEU A 30 -36.42 16.96 -18.69
CA LEU A 30 -36.66 16.15 -19.87
C LEU A 30 -37.04 17.11 -20.99
N ASP A 31 -36.16 17.26 -21.98
CA ASP A 31 -36.36 18.23 -23.06
C ASP A 31 -35.93 17.65 -24.42
N TRP A 32 -36.43 18.27 -25.48
CA TRP A 32 -36.05 17.96 -26.85
C TRP A 32 -34.82 18.75 -27.25
N ARG A 33 -33.79 18.07 -27.74
CA ARG A 33 -32.60 18.71 -28.29
C ARG A 33 -32.89 19.17 -29.72
N LYS A 34 -32.64 20.46 -30.02
CA LYS A 34 -32.68 20.98 -31.39
C LYS A 34 -31.38 20.64 -32.12
N GLY A 35 -31.35 19.52 -32.82
CA GLY A 35 -30.29 19.21 -33.79
C GLY A 35 -30.39 20.07 -35.06
N GLY A 36 -29.26 20.32 -35.73
CA GLY A 36 -29.21 21.05 -37.01
C GLY A 36 -29.76 20.22 -38.18
N ALA A 37 -30.21 20.92 -39.23
CA ALA A 37 -30.69 20.53 -40.59
C ALA A 37 -31.59 19.28 -40.78
N ASP A 38 -31.34 18.17 -40.09
CA ASP A 38 -32.14 16.96 -40.15
C ASP A 38 -33.18 16.96 -39.01
N LYS A 39 -34.47 16.84 -39.36
CA LYS A 39 -35.63 16.95 -38.46
C LYS A 39 -35.79 15.77 -37.49
N ALA A 40 -34.72 15.17 -36.99
CA ALA A 40 -34.76 14.24 -35.86
C ALA A 40 -34.54 15.02 -34.56
N ARG A 41 -35.39 14.81 -33.55
CA ARG A 41 -35.26 15.48 -32.25
C ARG A 41 -34.73 14.46 -31.26
N ASP A 42 -33.43 14.50 -31.00
CA ASP A 42 -32.87 13.71 -29.91
C ASP A 42 -33.41 14.20 -28.56
N LEU A 43 -33.46 13.32 -27.58
CA LEU A 43 -33.96 13.62 -26.24
C LEU A 43 -32.80 13.79 -25.28
N GLU A 44 -32.83 14.84 -24.46
CA GLU A 44 -31.90 15.02 -23.35
C GLU A 44 -32.67 14.92 -22.03
N ILE A 45 -32.16 14.09 -21.13
CA ILE A 45 -32.75 13.88 -19.82
C ILE A 45 -31.71 14.15 -18.75
N GLN A 46 -32.08 14.88 -17.71
CA GLN A 46 -31.25 15.06 -16.53
C GLN A 46 -31.91 14.45 -15.30
N TYR A 47 -31.14 13.69 -14.53
CA TYR A 47 -31.55 13.15 -13.23
C TYR A 47 -30.70 13.74 -12.12
N GLU A 48 -31.26 13.81 -10.91
CA GLU A 48 -30.51 14.13 -9.70
C GLU A 48 -30.25 12.85 -8.91
N PHE A 49 -28.97 12.50 -8.74
CA PHE A 49 -28.54 11.37 -7.93
C PHE A 49 -27.45 11.84 -6.96
N ASP A 50 -27.59 11.55 -5.67
CA ASP A 50 -26.62 11.93 -4.63
C ASP A 50 -26.21 13.43 -4.67
N GLY A 51 -27.17 14.31 -5.00
CA GLY A 51 -26.96 15.76 -5.08
C GLY A 51 -26.24 16.26 -6.33
N ARG A 52 -26.08 15.41 -7.36
CA ARG A 52 -25.44 15.75 -8.65
C ARG A 52 -26.42 15.60 -9.80
N ARG A 53 -26.31 16.49 -10.80
CA ARG A 53 -27.12 16.48 -12.02
C ARG A 53 -26.40 15.66 -13.10
N GLU A 54 -27.05 14.62 -13.59
CA GLU A 54 -26.50 13.70 -14.58
C GLU A 54 -27.30 13.77 -15.88
N GLY A 55 -26.64 14.09 -16.99
CA GLY A 55 -27.23 14.09 -18.32
C GLY A 55 -27.22 12.70 -18.97
N VAL A 56 -28.33 12.32 -19.60
CA VAL A 56 -28.50 11.11 -20.40
C VAL A 56 -28.96 11.51 -21.79
N PHE A 57 -28.19 11.07 -22.78
CA PHE A 57 -28.53 11.30 -24.18
C PHE A 57 -29.37 10.14 -24.71
N VAL A 58 -30.57 10.43 -25.19
CA VAL A 58 -31.53 9.42 -25.63
C VAL A 58 -31.74 9.53 -27.13
N GLU A 59 -31.49 8.42 -27.83
CA GLU A 59 -31.69 8.33 -29.28
C GLU A 59 -32.73 7.26 -29.61
N CYS A 60 -33.70 7.64 -30.45
CA CYS A 60 -34.77 6.75 -30.90
C CYS A 60 -34.50 6.22 -32.30
N LYS A 61 -34.71 4.92 -32.53
CA LYS A 61 -34.56 4.27 -33.84
C LYS A 61 -35.73 3.36 -34.16
N PHE A 62 -36.66 3.87 -34.97
CA PHE A 62 -37.82 3.13 -35.47
C PHE A 62 -37.61 2.64 -36.91
N HIS A 63 -37.44 1.34 -37.12
CA HIS A 63 -37.22 0.72 -38.44
C HIS A 63 -38.05 -0.54 -38.66
N SER A 64 -38.20 -0.94 -39.94
CA SER A 64 -38.90 -2.18 -40.32
C SER A 64 -38.07 -3.45 -40.09
N LYS A 65 -36.74 -3.35 -40.14
CA LYS A 65 -35.76 -4.45 -39.97
C LYS A 65 -34.83 -4.17 -38.77
N SER A 66 -34.15 -5.21 -38.30
CA SER A 66 -33.14 -5.11 -37.23
C SER A 66 -32.04 -4.11 -37.55
N LEU A 67 -31.41 -3.56 -36.50
CA LEU A 67 -30.34 -2.57 -36.63
C LEU A 67 -28.95 -3.21 -36.56
N SER A 68 -28.10 -2.81 -37.52
CA SER A 68 -26.68 -3.13 -37.58
C SER A 68 -25.82 -2.01 -36.97
N ILE A 69 -24.54 -2.29 -36.77
CA ILE A 69 -23.53 -1.37 -36.23
C ILE A 69 -23.51 -0.03 -36.99
N GLU A 70 -23.58 -0.10 -38.33
CA GLU A 70 -23.53 1.09 -39.20
C GLU A 70 -24.61 2.12 -38.89
N ARG A 71 -25.77 1.70 -38.38
CA ARG A 71 -26.92 2.58 -38.10
C ARG A 71 -26.84 3.33 -36.78
N ILE A 72 -25.94 2.91 -35.88
CA ILE A 72 -25.72 3.56 -34.58
C ILE A 72 -24.30 4.14 -34.43
N ARG A 73 -23.41 3.85 -35.38
CA ARG A 73 -22.00 4.25 -35.36
C ARG A 73 -21.84 5.78 -35.26
N ASN A 74 -22.61 6.56 -36.00
CA ASN A 74 -22.50 8.03 -35.98
C ASN A 74 -22.75 8.62 -34.59
N THR A 75 -23.73 8.10 -33.85
CA THR A 75 -24.04 8.53 -32.48
C THR A 75 -22.92 8.21 -31.51
N LEU A 76 -22.35 7.01 -31.65
CA LEU A 76 -21.25 6.54 -30.83
C LEU A 76 -19.97 7.32 -31.12
N ASP A 77 -19.65 7.56 -32.39
CA ASP A 77 -18.48 8.34 -32.80
C ASP A 77 -18.59 9.81 -32.37
N TRP A 78 -19.78 10.41 -32.48
CA TRP A 78 -20.05 11.75 -31.94
C TRP A 78 -19.77 11.81 -30.43
N ALA A 79 -20.27 10.84 -29.67
CA ALA A 79 -20.05 10.78 -28.22
C ALA A 79 -18.56 10.60 -27.84
N ARG A 80 -17.73 10.01 -28.71
CA ARG A 80 -16.27 9.89 -28.52
C ARG A 80 -15.51 11.21 -28.66
N THR A 81 -16.06 12.21 -29.34
CA THR A 81 -15.34 13.45 -29.65
C THR A 81 -15.01 14.33 -28.44
N GLY A 82 -15.65 14.10 -27.28
CA GLY A 82 -15.32 14.75 -26.00
C GLY A 82 -15.75 16.22 -25.89
N ILE A 83 -16.45 16.76 -26.89
CA ILE A 83 -16.89 18.16 -26.95
C ILE A 83 -18.00 18.45 -25.92
N GLU A 84 -18.82 17.45 -25.60
CA GLU A 84 -19.82 17.48 -24.53
C GLU A 84 -19.58 16.24 -23.65
N GLN A 85 -19.53 16.40 -22.33
CA GLN A 85 -19.29 15.28 -21.39
C GLN A 85 -20.52 14.35 -21.35
N VAL A 86 -20.58 13.36 -22.25
CA VAL A 86 -21.65 12.36 -22.29
C VAL A 86 -21.28 11.17 -21.39
N SER A 87 -22.00 10.99 -20.27
CA SER A 87 -21.79 9.87 -19.35
C SER A 87 -22.61 8.62 -19.71
N CYS A 88 -23.77 8.80 -20.35
CA CYS A 88 -24.64 7.71 -20.77
C CYS A 88 -25.41 8.04 -22.06
N ILE A 89 -25.43 7.07 -22.98
CA ILE A 89 -26.27 7.03 -24.18
C ILE A 89 -27.36 5.98 -23.96
N TYR A 90 -28.61 6.27 -24.32
CA TYR A 90 -29.73 5.36 -24.19
C TYR A 90 -30.46 5.20 -25.53
N LEU A 91 -30.30 4.03 -26.16
CA LEU A 91 -30.87 3.71 -27.46
C LEU A 91 -32.25 3.05 -27.31
N TRP A 92 -33.30 3.69 -27.82
CA TRP A 92 -34.64 3.11 -27.87
C TRP A 92 -34.92 2.59 -29.28
N VAL A 93 -35.05 1.28 -29.45
CA VAL A 93 -34.95 0.62 -30.76
C VAL A 93 -36.18 -0.22 -31.07
N CYS A 94 -36.70 -0.11 -32.29
CA CYS A 94 -37.70 -1.00 -32.86
C CYS A 94 -37.24 -1.52 -34.24
N PRO A 95 -37.22 -2.85 -34.49
CA PRO A 95 -37.69 -3.90 -33.57
C PRO A 95 -36.63 -4.32 -32.54
N TYR A 96 -35.35 -4.47 -32.94
CA TYR A 96 -34.25 -4.93 -32.07
C TYR A 96 -32.87 -4.68 -32.70
N LEU A 97 -31.82 -4.74 -31.88
CA LEU A 97 -30.41 -4.73 -32.27
C LEU A 97 -29.94 -6.15 -32.65
N THR A 98 -29.12 -6.26 -33.69
CA THR A 98 -28.49 -7.55 -34.05
C THR A 98 -27.48 -8.02 -32.99
N PRO A 99 -27.21 -9.34 -32.84
CA PRO A 99 -26.22 -9.84 -31.88
C PRO A 99 -24.84 -9.21 -32.02
N GLN A 100 -24.35 -9.07 -33.25
CA GLN A 100 -23.07 -8.39 -33.55
C GLN A 100 -23.05 -6.94 -33.06
N THR A 101 -24.19 -6.24 -33.15
CA THR A 101 -24.30 -4.85 -32.66
C THR A 101 -24.29 -4.81 -31.13
N LYS A 102 -24.94 -5.77 -30.47
CA LYS A 102 -24.92 -5.87 -28.99
C LYS A 102 -23.51 -6.18 -28.47
N ASP A 103 -22.75 -7.03 -29.15
CA ASP A 103 -21.37 -7.32 -28.78
C ASP A 103 -20.45 -6.13 -29.04
N TYR A 104 -20.62 -5.44 -30.18
CA TYR A 104 -19.93 -4.18 -30.45
C TYR A 104 -20.20 -3.11 -29.38
N LEU A 105 -21.46 -2.96 -28.92
CA LEU A 105 -21.79 -2.03 -27.83
C LEU A 105 -21.11 -2.40 -26.50
N LYS A 106 -20.90 -3.70 -26.22
CA LYS A 106 -20.14 -4.14 -25.04
C LYS A 106 -18.65 -3.82 -25.18
N GLU A 107 -18.08 -3.99 -26.37
CA GLU A 107 -16.69 -3.62 -26.65
C GLU A 107 -16.50 -2.10 -26.59
N TYR A 108 -17.39 -1.33 -27.19
CA TYR A 108 -17.40 0.13 -27.14
C TYR A 108 -17.43 0.65 -25.69
N GLN A 109 -18.25 0.05 -24.82
CA GLN A 109 -18.30 0.39 -23.39
C GLN A 109 -17.06 -0.05 -22.59
N LYS A 110 -16.23 -0.96 -23.12
CA LYS A 110 -14.93 -1.31 -22.52
C LYS A 110 -13.83 -0.37 -23.00
N GLU A 111 -13.90 0.07 -24.25
CA GLU A 111 -12.95 0.99 -24.87
C GLU A 111 -13.17 2.46 -24.48
N THR A 112 -14.41 2.82 -24.14
CA THR A 112 -14.83 4.17 -23.76
C THR A 112 -15.44 4.17 -22.36
N ASN A 113 -15.36 5.31 -21.65
CA ASN A 113 -16.02 5.49 -20.36
C ASN A 113 -17.49 5.97 -20.50
N ILE A 114 -18.18 5.56 -21.57
CA ILE A 114 -19.55 5.99 -21.88
C ILE A 114 -20.48 4.78 -21.79
N SER A 115 -21.48 4.84 -20.91
CA SER A 115 -22.45 3.76 -20.78
C SER A 115 -23.41 3.77 -21.96
N VAL A 116 -23.72 2.60 -22.52
CA VAL A 116 -24.72 2.48 -23.58
C VAL A 116 -25.82 1.53 -23.13
N LEU A 117 -26.96 2.11 -22.80
CA LEU A 117 -28.20 1.40 -22.52
C LEU A 117 -29.03 1.24 -23.79
N TYR A 118 -29.89 0.23 -23.82
CA TYR A 118 -30.89 0.13 -24.87
C TYR A 118 -32.20 -0.52 -24.39
N GLU A 119 -33.29 -0.20 -25.08
CA GLU A 119 -34.58 -0.90 -25.02
C GLU A 119 -35.00 -1.36 -26.42
N GLU A 120 -35.63 -2.54 -26.48
CA GLU A 120 -36.13 -3.14 -27.72
C GLU A 120 -37.66 -3.24 -27.70
N GLU A 121 -38.29 -3.44 -28.86
CA GLU A 121 -39.75 -3.30 -29.05
C GLU A 121 -40.60 -4.01 -27.99
N HIS A 122 -40.16 -5.18 -27.52
CA HIS A 122 -40.89 -5.93 -26.49
C HIS A 122 -40.95 -5.17 -25.16
N SER A 123 -39.81 -4.69 -24.64
CA SER A 123 -39.76 -3.92 -23.38
C SER A 123 -40.58 -2.64 -23.49
N ILE A 124 -40.48 -1.95 -24.64
CA ILE A 124 -41.18 -0.68 -24.87
C ILE A 124 -42.70 -0.88 -24.86
N TYR A 125 -43.19 -1.97 -25.47
CA TYR A 125 -44.60 -2.33 -25.43
C TYR A 125 -45.09 -2.62 -24.01
N GLU A 126 -44.28 -3.30 -23.20
CA GLU A 126 -44.61 -3.56 -21.79
C GLU A 126 -44.68 -2.29 -20.95
N TYR A 127 -43.77 -1.33 -21.16
CA TYR A 127 -43.82 -0.04 -20.48
C TYR A 127 -45.09 0.74 -20.82
N LEU A 128 -45.50 0.73 -22.09
CA LEU A 128 -46.77 1.34 -22.50
C LEU A 128 -47.98 0.67 -21.83
N LEU A 129 -47.98 -0.66 -21.76
CA LEU A 129 -49.05 -1.41 -21.09
C LEU A 129 -49.12 -1.06 -19.60
N ASP A 130 -47.97 -0.93 -18.93
CA ASP A 130 -47.91 -0.54 -17.52
C ASP A 130 -48.43 0.88 -17.30
N ILE A 131 -48.14 1.82 -18.21
CA ILE A 131 -48.73 3.17 -18.17
C ILE A 131 -50.26 3.12 -18.34
N GLU A 132 -50.77 2.32 -19.28
CA GLU A 132 -52.22 2.15 -19.51
C GLU A 132 -52.93 1.52 -18.30
N LEU A 133 -52.25 0.63 -17.58
CA LEU A 133 -52.76 -0.08 -16.41
C LEU A 133 -52.44 0.61 -15.07
N GLY A 134 -51.79 1.78 -15.08
CA GLY A 134 -51.43 2.53 -13.87
C GLY A 134 -50.36 1.86 -13.00
N ARG A 135 -49.53 0.98 -13.55
CA ARG A 135 -48.47 0.25 -12.84
C ARG A 135 -47.14 1.01 -12.93
N THR A 136 -46.45 1.17 -11.81
CA THR A 136 -45.23 2.00 -11.73
C THR A 136 -43.94 1.22 -11.50
N SER A 137 -44.01 -0.08 -11.16
CA SER A 137 -42.85 -0.87 -10.72
C SER A 137 -41.77 -1.03 -11.81
N ARG A 138 -42.14 -1.33 -13.07
CA ARG A 138 -41.17 -1.42 -14.18
C ARG A 138 -40.68 -0.07 -14.67
N LEU A 139 -41.52 0.98 -14.58
CA LEU A 139 -41.13 2.34 -14.95
C LEU A 139 -40.08 2.90 -13.97
N GLN A 140 -40.21 2.62 -12.67
CA GLN A 140 -39.20 2.94 -11.66
C GLN A 140 -37.88 2.19 -11.85
N TYR A 141 -37.92 0.99 -12.47
CA TYR A 141 -36.72 0.23 -12.79
C TYR A 141 -35.85 0.92 -13.86
N ILE A 142 -36.45 1.68 -14.78
CA ILE A 142 -35.71 2.44 -15.80
C ILE A 142 -34.78 3.46 -15.15
N SER A 143 -35.28 4.23 -14.17
CA SER A 143 -34.47 5.20 -13.41
C SER A 143 -33.31 4.50 -12.66
N LYS A 144 -33.59 3.36 -12.01
CA LYS A 144 -32.56 2.55 -11.34
C LYS A 144 -31.52 1.97 -12.32
N LYS A 145 -31.94 1.57 -13.52
CA LYS A 145 -31.08 1.05 -14.60
C LYS A 145 -30.15 2.15 -15.12
N ILE A 146 -30.69 3.36 -15.34
CA ILE A 146 -29.91 4.55 -15.72
C ILE A 146 -28.89 4.90 -14.62
N HIS A 147 -29.33 4.99 -13.36
CA HIS A 147 -28.46 5.26 -12.22
C HIS A 147 -27.32 4.23 -12.09
N SER A 148 -27.66 2.94 -12.19
CA SER A 148 -26.69 1.85 -12.16
C SER A 148 -25.70 1.93 -13.33
N ALA A 149 -26.17 2.26 -14.54
CA ALA A 149 -25.29 2.41 -15.70
C ALA A 149 -24.28 3.54 -15.51
N ILE A 150 -24.76 4.73 -15.12
CA ILE A 150 -23.91 5.90 -14.82
C ILE A 150 -22.92 5.58 -13.68
N ASN A 151 -23.36 4.85 -12.66
CA ASN A 151 -22.49 4.42 -11.57
C ASN A 151 -21.46 3.35 -12.01
N CYS A 152 -21.82 2.44 -12.92
CA CYS A 152 -20.90 1.45 -13.47
C CYS A 152 -19.83 2.09 -14.36
N THR A 153 -20.19 3.08 -15.19
CA THR A 153 -19.20 3.90 -15.89
C THR A 153 -18.34 4.67 -14.90
N ARG A 154 -18.92 5.17 -13.81
CA ARG A 154 -18.17 5.80 -12.71
C ARG A 154 -17.33 4.87 -11.86
N ASN A 155 -17.60 3.56 -11.86
CA ASN A 155 -16.75 2.57 -11.19
C ASN A 155 -15.62 2.09 -12.11
N ASN A 156 -15.78 2.21 -13.43
CA ASN A 156 -14.71 2.05 -14.42
C ASN A 156 -13.92 3.35 -14.67
N ILE A 157 -14.52 4.51 -14.43
CA ILE A 157 -13.82 5.76 -14.17
C ILE A 157 -13.21 5.58 -12.77
N LYS A 158 -11.90 5.34 -12.76
CA LYS A 158 -10.95 5.66 -11.70
C LYS A 158 -11.60 6.34 -10.49
N ILE A 159 -11.46 5.69 -9.32
CA ILE A 159 -11.49 6.28 -7.96
C ILE A 159 -11.41 7.81 -8.07
N PRO A 160 -12.39 8.59 -7.57
CA PRO A 160 -12.33 10.04 -7.61
C PRO A 160 -10.91 10.46 -7.20
N LEU A 161 -10.18 11.11 -8.12
CA LEU A 161 -8.83 11.56 -7.80
C LEU A 161 -8.94 12.36 -6.52
N GLU A 162 -8.09 12.06 -5.55
CA GLU A 162 -8.12 12.64 -4.20
C GLU A 162 -8.51 14.13 -4.35
N TYR A 163 -7.79 14.89 -5.17
CA TYR A 163 -8.04 16.28 -5.55
C TYR A 163 -9.44 16.70 -6.06
N GLU A 164 -10.07 16.02 -7.03
CA GLU A 164 -11.38 16.45 -7.58
C GLU A 164 -12.49 16.42 -6.53
N SER A 165 -12.24 15.64 -5.49
CA SER A 165 -13.06 15.53 -4.30
C SER A 165 -12.86 16.72 -3.33
N TYR A 166 -11.69 17.39 -3.31
CA TYR A 166 -11.36 18.38 -2.25
C TYR A 166 -11.58 19.87 -2.49
N VAL A 167 -11.99 20.27 -3.68
CA VAL A 167 -12.19 21.68 -4.03
C VAL A 167 -13.67 21.98 -4.20
N LEU A 168 -14.30 22.53 -3.14
CA LEU A 168 -15.65 23.07 -3.23
C LEU A 168 -15.59 24.56 -3.63
N PRO A 169 -16.42 25.03 -4.59
CA PRO A 169 -16.54 26.46 -4.94
C PRO A 169 -17.03 27.34 -3.77
N MET A 170 -17.47 26.75 -2.66
CA MET A 170 -18.03 27.47 -1.51
C MET A 170 -17.01 27.76 -0.40
N ASP A 171 -15.75 27.32 -0.52
CA ASP A 171 -14.68 27.63 0.46
C ASP A 171 -14.11 29.07 0.29
N HIS A 172 -14.75 29.92 -0.51
CA HIS A 172 -14.23 31.20 -0.97
C HIS A 172 -14.50 32.38 -0.04
N MET A 173 -13.87 32.38 1.12
CA MET A 173 -13.54 33.65 1.79
C MET A 173 -12.04 33.72 2.06
N LEU A 174 -11.27 33.84 0.96
CA LEU A 174 -9.91 34.38 1.00
C LEU A 174 -9.96 35.91 1.08
N LEU A 175 -10.57 36.43 2.14
CA LEU A 175 -10.52 37.86 2.41
C LEU A 175 -9.05 38.25 2.63
N ASN A 176 -8.54 39.09 1.72
CA ASN A 176 -7.20 39.66 1.77
C ASN A 176 -6.04 38.67 1.83
N ARG A 177 -5.95 37.81 0.81
CA ARG A 177 -4.72 37.06 0.49
C ARG A 177 -4.30 37.22 -0.96
N VAL A 178 -4.60 38.38 -1.54
CA VAL A 178 -4.32 38.67 -2.96
C VAL A 178 -2.81 38.66 -3.19
N LYS A 179 -2.04 39.29 -2.31
CA LYS A 179 -0.58 39.33 -2.42
C LYS A 179 0.02 37.92 -2.42
N GLU A 180 -0.33 37.10 -1.44
CA GLU A 180 0.18 35.75 -1.29
C GLU A 180 -0.30 34.84 -2.43
N ARG A 181 -1.55 35.00 -2.90
CA ARG A 181 -2.06 34.29 -4.07
C ARG A 181 -1.32 34.69 -5.34
N THR A 182 -1.02 35.97 -5.53
CA THR A 182 -0.23 36.45 -6.67
C THR A 182 1.20 35.89 -6.60
N GLU A 183 1.81 35.84 -5.41
CA GLU A 183 3.13 35.24 -5.22
C GLU A 183 3.16 33.72 -5.47
N LEU A 184 2.09 33.01 -5.13
CA LEU A 184 1.94 31.55 -5.36
C LEU A 184 1.63 31.20 -6.82
N ASN A 185 1.01 32.12 -7.57
CA ASN A 185 0.73 31.98 -9.01
C ASN A 185 1.85 32.55 -9.89
N ASP A 186 2.96 32.99 -9.28
CA ASP A 186 4.12 33.55 -9.96
C ASP A 186 4.85 32.47 -10.78
N ASN A 187 4.99 32.70 -12.09
CA ASN A 187 5.63 31.77 -13.01
C ASN A 187 7.17 31.71 -12.85
N GLU A 188 7.78 32.58 -12.06
CA GLU A 188 9.22 32.53 -11.78
C GLU A 188 9.62 31.33 -10.91
N PHE A 189 8.68 30.72 -10.19
CA PHE A 189 8.96 29.63 -9.26
C PHE A 189 8.05 28.42 -9.52
N SER A 190 8.63 27.22 -9.47
CA SER A 190 7.91 25.94 -9.63
C SER A 190 7.56 25.26 -8.30
N HIS A 191 8.22 25.66 -7.20
CA HIS A 191 8.07 25.00 -5.91
C HIS A 191 7.91 26.01 -4.77
N PHE A 192 6.93 25.76 -3.92
CA PHE A 192 6.55 26.65 -2.83
C PHE A 192 6.40 25.88 -1.52
N TYR A 193 6.72 26.55 -0.42
CA TYR A 193 6.42 26.08 0.93
C TYR A 193 5.59 27.14 1.65
N LEU A 194 4.36 26.80 2.00
CA LEU A 194 3.43 27.64 2.72
C LEU A 194 3.43 27.27 4.21
N THR A 195 3.96 28.17 5.07
CA THR A 195 4.06 27.97 6.52
C THR A 195 3.07 28.84 7.29
N GLY A 196 2.74 28.45 8.52
CA GLY A 196 1.86 29.23 9.41
C GLY A 196 1.12 28.35 10.42
N ILE A 197 0.75 28.92 11.56
CA ILE A 197 0.11 28.18 12.68
C ILE A 197 -1.26 27.60 12.27
N SER A 198 -1.77 26.61 13.01
CA SER A 198 -3.12 26.06 12.83
C SER A 198 -4.19 27.16 12.74
N GLY A 199 -5.19 26.99 11.87
CA GLY A 199 -6.29 27.95 11.72
C GLY A 199 -5.97 29.24 10.96
N THR A 200 -4.74 29.43 10.47
CA THR A 200 -4.38 30.62 9.67
C THR A 200 -4.91 30.61 8.24
N GLY A 201 -5.60 29.59 7.74
CA GLY A 201 -6.15 29.59 6.38
C GLY A 201 -5.19 29.16 5.25
N LYS A 202 -4.17 28.35 5.58
CA LYS A 202 -3.16 27.88 4.59
C LYS A 202 -3.76 26.96 3.55
N THR A 203 -4.50 25.96 4.02
CA THR A 203 -5.15 24.95 3.19
C THR A 203 -6.17 25.60 2.25
N GLU A 204 -6.93 26.57 2.73
CA GLU A 204 -7.89 27.36 1.95
C GLU A 204 -7.20 28.20 0.85
N LEU A 205 -6.09 28.85 1.18
CA LEU A 205 -5.29 29.60 0.18
C LEU A 205 -4.76 28.66 -0.90
N ALA A 206 -4.16 27.54 -0.50
CA ALA A 206 -3.63 26.55 -1.42
C ALA A 206 -4.72 25.92 -2.30
N LYS A 207 -5.92 25.62 -1.76
CA LYS A 207 -7.06 25.15 -2.55
C LYS A 207 -7.50 26.16 -3.60
N SER A 208 -7.49 27.46 -3.30
CA SER A 208 -7.81 28.48 -4.30
C SER A 208 -6.78 28.55 -5.42
N VAL A 209 -5.49 28.42 -5.10
CA VAL A 209 -4.41 28.37 -6.10
C VAL A 209 -4.54 27.10 -6.94
N ALA A 210 -4.82 25.97 -6.31
CA ALA A 210 -5.09 24.70 -6.98
C ALA A 210 -6.26 24.81 -7.98
N LEU A 211 -7.34 25.49 -7.60
CA LEU A 211 -8.47 25.75 -8.48
C LEU A 211 -8.08 26.58 -9.71
N ASP A 212 -7.20 27.58 -9.55
CA ASP A 212 -6.69 28.38 -10.68
C ASP A 212 -5.91 27.50 -11.67
N TYR A 213 -5.02 26.63 -11.17
CA TYR A 213 -4.32 25.67 -12.01
C TYR A 213 -5.26 24.67 -12.69
N HIS A 214 -6.25 24.15 -11.97
CA HIS A 214 -7.24 23.25 -12.55
C HIS A 214 -8.05 23.93 -13.66
N LYS A 215 -8.50 25.18 -13.45
CA LYS A 215 -9.18 25.99 -14.48
C LYS A 215 -8.30 26.25 -15.72
N SER A 216 -6.98 26.35 -15.54
CA SER A 216 -6.03 26.43 -16.66
C SER A 216 -5.83 25.09 -17.39
N GLY A 217 -6.48 24.02 -16.93
CA GLY A 217 -6.41 22.66 -17.47
C GLY A 217 -5.19 21.87 -17.01
N ARG A 218 -4.45 22.34 -15.99
CA ARG A 218 -3.31 21.58 -15.44
C ARG A 218 -3.82 20.45 -14.54
N PRO A 219 -3.24 19.25 -14.62
CA PRO A 219 -3.50 18.17 -13.67
C PRO A 219 -3.11 18.59 -12.25
N VAL A 220 -4.02 18.45 -11.29
CA VAL A 220 -3.73 18.78 -9.89
C VAL A 220 -3.89 17.54 -9.02
N PHE A 221 -2.85 17.26 -8.24
CA PHE A 221 -2.79 16.22 -7.24
C PHE A 221 -2.80 16.85 -5.85
N TRP A 222 -3.60 16.30 -4.94
CA TRP A 222 -3.66 16.74 -3.55
C TRP A 222 -3.54 15.54 -2.64
N HIS A 223 -2.61 15.61 -1.71
CA HIS A 223 -2.40 14.59 -0.70
C HIS A 223 -2.31 15.23 0.68
N ASN A 224 -3.08 14.71 1.63
CA ASN A 224 -3.01 15.16 3.02
C ASN A 224 -2.37 14.07 3.90
N PHE A 225 -1.39 14.50 4.71
CA PHE A 225 -0.71 13.64 5.67
C PHE A 225 -1.53 13.51 6.97
N HIS A 226 -2.25 12.39 7.11
CA HIS A 226 -3.15 12.13 8.25
C HIS A 226 -2.55 11.27 9.39
N ILE A 227 -1.65 10.34 9.06
CA ILE A 227 -1.16 9.33 10.00
C ILE A 227 0.09 9.86 10.68
N GLU A 228 -0.01 10.25 11.94
CA GLU A 228 1.13 10.68 12.74
C GLU A 228 1.87 9.41 13.20
N ASN A 229 3.20 9.37 13.02
CA ASN A 229 4.14 8.33 13.50
C ASN A 229 4.52 7.15 12.58
N ASP A 230 3.71 6.75 11.59
CA ASP A 230 4.06 5.62 10.71
C ASP A 230 4.58 6.04 9.32
N GLY A 231 5.87 6.34 9.23
CA GLY A 231 6.50 6.77 7.97
C GLY A 231 6.36 5.77 6.81
N ASN A 232 6.36 4.46 7.09
CA ASN A 232 6.12 3.44 6.06
C ASN A 232 4.67 3.47 5.53
N ALA A 233 3.69 3.55 6.43
CA ALA A 233 2.28 3.67 6.05
C ALA A 233 2.00 4.96 5.27
N GLN A 234 2.56 6.09 5.71
CA GLN A 234 2.50 7.36 4.97
C GLN A 234 3.04 7.21 3.54
N SER A 235 4.19 6.53 3.39
CA SER A 235 4.79 6.29 2.07
C SER A 235 3.87 5.49 1.17
N LEU A 236 3.36 4.35 1.67
CA LEU A 236 2.47 3.47 0.91
C LEU A 236 1.21 4.21 0.48
N ASN A 237 0.60 4.98 1.38
CA ASN A 237 -0.59 5.77 1.08
C ASN A 237 -0.30 6.81 -0.02
N PHE A 238 0.73 7.65 0.17
CA PHE A 238 1.13 8.67 -0.81
C PHE A 238 1.41 8.07 -2.18
N PHE A 239 2.22 7.02 -2.25
CA PHE A 239 2.60 6.43 -3.54
C PHE A 239 1.43 5.74 -4.23
N ASN A 240 0.51 5.10 -3.48
CA ASN A 240 -0.70 4.54 -4.06
C ASN A 240 -1.60 5.65 -4.64
N SER A 241 -1.85 6.73 -3.88
CA SER A 241 -2.60 7.89 -4.38
C SER A 241 -1.95 8.50 -5.62
N LEU A 242 -0.63 8.74 -5.57
CA LEU A 242 0.12 9.29 -6.69
C LEU A 242 0.10 8.36 -7.90
N SER A 243 0.22 7.05 -7.69
CA SER A 243 0.11 6.03 -8.74
C SER A 243 -1.22 6.09 -9.47
N TYR A 244 -2.34 6.18 -8.74
CA TYR A 244 -3.66 6.34 -9.35
C TYR A 244 -3.77 7.65 -10.14
N PHE A 245 -3.21 8.74 -9.60
CA PHE A 245 -3.17 10.03 -10.28
C PHE A 245 -2.36 9.98 -11.58
N LEU A 246 -1.13 9.48 -11.55
CA LEU A 246 -0.27 9.41 -12.74
C LEU A 246 -0.88 8.48 -13.81
N ALA A 247 -1.44 7.34 -13.39
CA ALA A 247 -2.19 6.45 -14.29
C ALA A 247 -3.46 7.11 -14.85
N HIS A 248 -4.02 8.10 -14.15
CA HIS A 248 -5.10 8.90 -14.68
C HIS A 248 -4.71 9.61 -15.97
N PHE A 249 -3.51 10.20 -15.97
CA PHE A 249 -2.93 10.99 -17.06
C PHE A 249 -2.03 10.19 -18.01
N GLY A 250 -2.20 8.87 -18.06
CA GLY A 250 -1.56 8.01 -19.07
C GLY A 250 -0.28 7.30 -18.61
N GLU A 251 0.23 7.59 -17.42
CA GLU A 251 1.46 6.98 -16.91
C GLU A 251 1.18 5.71 -16.10
N LYS A 252 1.34 4.54 -16.72
CA LYS A 252 1.05 3.24 -16.09
C LYS A 252 2.29 2.58 -15.44
N GLN A 253 3.50 2.93 -15.86
CA GLN A 253 4.71 2.23 -15.39
C GLN A 253 4.96 2.48 -13.90
N PHE A 254 4.57 3.66 -13.41
CA PHE A 254 4.65 3.98 -11.98
C PHE A 254 3.84 2.99 -11.12
N ALA A 255 2.62 2.68 -11.56
CA ALA A 255 1.72 1.76 -10.85
C ALA A 255 2.23 0.32 -10.88
N ASP A 256 2.67 -0.14 -12.05
CA ASP A 256 3.23 -1.48 -12.22
C ASP A 256 4.47 -1.66 -11.33
N PHE A 257 5.35 -0.65 -11.32
CA PHE A 257 6.55 -0.66 -10.49
C PHE A 257 6.24 -0.59 -9.00
N LEU A 258 5.28 0.24 -8.57
CA LEU A 258 4.88 0.32 -7.16
C LEU A 258 4.27 -1.00 -6.67
N LYS A 259 3.42 -1.65 -7.49
CA LYS A 259 2.85 -2.96 -7.17
C LYS A 259 3.94 -4.03 -7.01
N GLU A 260 5.00 -3.92 -7.81
CA GLU A 260 6.09 -4.88 -7.85
C GLU A 260 7.12 -4.71 -6.71
N TYR A 261 7.52 -3.46 -6.43
CA TYR A 261 8.64 -3.12 -5.54
C TYR A 261 8.21 -2.40 -4.24
N GLN A 262 6.94 -2.05 -4.10
CA GLN A 262 6.43 -1.18 -3.03
C GLN A 262 7.25 0.11 -2.92
N CYS A 263 7.35 0.69 -1.72
CA CYS A 263 8.09 1.93 -1.46
C CYS A 263 9.60 1.71 -1.23
N ASN A 264 10.16 0.57 -1.63
CA ASN A 264 11.56 0.27 -1.32
C ASN A 264 12.54 0.88 -2.34
N ALA A 265 12.06 1.17 -3.55
CA ALA A 265 12.86 1.51 -4.73
C ALA A 265 12.72 3.00 -5.13
N ILE A 266 12.89 3.89 -4.15
CA ILE A 266 12.53 5.31 -4.27
C ILE A 266 13.21 6.03 -5.43
N ALA A 267 14.49 5.75 -5.70
CA ALA A 267 15.21 6.41 -6.78
C ALA A 267 14.61 6.08 -8.16
N GLN A 268 14.16 4.83 -8.36
CA GLN A 268 13.57 4.39 -9.60
C GLN A 268 12.13 4.88 -9.74
N LEU A 269 11.34 4.88 -8.66
CA LEU A 269 10.01 5.51 -8.64
C LEU A 269 10.09 6.99 -9.03
N ALA A 270 11.04 7.74 -8.45
CA ALA A 270 11.25 9.14 -8.78
C ALA A 270 11.64 9.32 -10.25
N LYS A 271 12.53 8.46 -10.76
CA LYS A 271 12.93 8.48 -12.17
C LYS A 271 11.74 8.24 -13.09
N ILE A 272 10.94 7.19 -12.84
CA ILE A 272 9.74 6.89 -13.64
C ILE A 272 8.81 8.11 -13.68
N ALA A 273 8.52 8.71 -12.52
CA ALA A 273 7.67 9.89 -12.44
C ALA A 273 8.25 11.11 -13.19
N CYS A 274 9.57 11.30 -13.19
CA CYS A 274 10.21 12.44 -13.87
C CYS A 274 10.33 12.25 -15.38
N ASP A 275 10.50 11.00 -15.84
CA ASP A 275 10.61 10.62 -17.25
C ASP A 275 9.22 10.57 -17.94
N SER A 276 8.13 10.63 -17.17
CA SER A 276 6.77 10.64 -17.69
C SER A 276 6.45 11.89 -18.49
N TYR A 277 5.76 11.72 -19.61
CA TYR A 277 5.25 12.83 -20.41
C TYR A 277 3.84 13.21 -19.96
N PHE A 278 3.63 14.52 -19.76
CA PHE A 278 2.30 15.09 -19.49
C PHE A 278 2.06 16.24 -20.47
N GLU A 279 0.89 16.27 -21.10
CA GLU A 279 0.49 17.35 -22.01
C GLU A 279 0.53 18.72 -21.32
N LYS A 280 0.10 18.77 -20.05
CA LYS A 280 0.24 19.91 -19.16
C LYS A 280 0.93 19.48 -17.88
N LYS A 281 1.93 20.26 -17.45
CA LYS A 281 2.73 20.02 -16.25
C LYS A 281 1.85 19.84 -15.00
N PRO A 282 1.87 18.68 -14.32
CA PRO A 282 1.06 18.47 -13.13
C PRO A 282 1.53 19.32 -11.93
N VAL A 283 0.61 19.60 -11.01
CA VAL A 283 0.85 20.35 -9.76
C VAL A 283 0.49 19.46 -8.58
N LEU A 284 1.41 19.27 -7.64
CA LEU A 284 1.21 18.45 -6.45
C LEU A 284 1.15 19.33 -5.21
N PHE A 285 0.03 19.30 -4.51
CA PHE A 285 -0.19 19.92 -3.20
C PHE A 285 -0.06 18.87 -2.11
N LEU A 286 0.85 19.12 -1.16
CA LEU A 286 1.21 18.24 -0.07
C LEU A 286 0.84 18.92 1.25
N ASP A 287 -0.37 18.62 1.71
CA ASP A 287 -1.02 19.26 2.84
C ASP A 287 -0.67 18.57 4.16
N ASP A 288 -0.56 19.36 5.23
CA ASP A 288 -0.06 18.92 6.54
C ASP A 288 1.33 18.26 6.49
N PHE A 289 2.22 18.71 5.59
CA PHE A 289 3.54 18.11 5.33
C PHE A 289 4.49 18.08 6.55
N HIS A 290 4.26 18.93 7.54
CA HIS A 290 4.95 18.90 8.83
C HIS A 290 4.73 17.59 9.62
N LYS A 291 3.70 16.81 9.28
CA LYS A 291 3.41 15.48 9.83
C LYS A 291 4.14 14.35 9.09
N CYS A 292 4.79 14.63 7.96
CA CYS A 292 5.56 13.62 7.22
C CYS A 292 6.76 13.15 8.05
N ASN A 293 6.81 11.86 8.35
CA ASN A 293 7.89 11.22 9.11
C ASN A 293 8.53 10.08 8.31
N SER A 294 8.67 10.26 7.00
CA SER A 294 9.18 9.22 6.10
C SER A 294 10.43 9.66 5.35
N ASP A 295 11.55 9.03 5.69
CA ASP A 295 12.80 9.15 4.92
C ASP A 295 12.60 8.78 3.46
N LYS A 296 11.76 7.78 3.17
CA LYS A 296 11.44 7.36 1.80
C LYS A 296 10.76 8.47 1.01
N LEU A 297 9.78 9.16 1.62
CA LEU A 297 9.09 10.28 0.98
C LEU A 297 10.01 11.49 0.83
N PHE A 298 10.76 11.88 1.86
CA PHE A 298 11.73 12.96 1.75
C PHE A 298 12.74 12.68 0.63
N SER A 299 13.21 11.44 0.52
CA SER A 299 14.14 11.01 -0.54
C SER A 299 13.50 11.05 -1.93
N PHE A 300 12.21 10.73 -2.07
CA PHE A 300 11.46 10.85 -3.32
C PHE A 300 11.28 12.31 -3.72
N LEU A 301 10.75 13.11 -2.81
CA LEU A 301 10.44 14.53 -2.99
C LEU A 301 11.70 15.34 -3.34
N THR A 302 12.82 15.06 -2.66
CA THR A 302 14.12 15.68 -2.95
C THR A 302 14.60 15.37 -4.37
N ARG A 303 14.33 14.17 -4.89
CA ARG A 303 14.69 13.80 -6.26
C ARG A 303 13.80 14.52 -7.26
N ILE A 304 12.49 14.51 -7.09
CA ILE A 304 11.58 15.17 -8.05
C ILE A 304 11.74 16.69 -8.05
N LEU A 305 12.09 17.33 -6.92
CA LEU A 305 12.46 18.76 -6.84
C LEU A 305 13.66 19.13 -7.74
N SER A 306 14.49 18.15 -8.08
CA SER A 306 15.61 18.40 -8.99
C SER A 306 15.18 18.51 -10.46
N PHE A 307 13.97 18.05 -10.79
CA PHE A 307 13.39 18.04 -12.14
C PHE A 307 12.24 19.04 -12.26
N GLU A 308 12.00 19.53 -13.48
CA GLU A 308 10.91 20.47 -13.78
C GLU A 308 9.61 19.77 -14.21
N THR A 309 9.47 18.46 -13.94
CA THR A 309 8.29 17.67 -14.34
C THR A 309 7.04 18.00 -13.55
N PHE A 310 7.19 18.44 -12.29
CA PHE A 310 6.08 18.75 -11.39
C PHE A 310 6.24 20.14 -10.78
N ASP A 311 5.14 20.85 -10.53
CA ASP A 311 5.14 21.95 -9.56
C ASP A 311 4.75 21.40 -8.19
N LEU A 312 5.42 21.86 -7.13
CA LEU A 312 5.28 21.26 -5.79
C LEU A 312 4.91 22.34 -4.78
N PHE A 313 3.82 22.13 -4.05
CA PHE A 313 3.35 23.00 -2.99
C PHE A 313 3.34 22.22 -1.68
N PHE A 314 4.27 22.54 -0.79
CA PHE A 314 4.30 22.01 0.57
C PHE A 314 3.50 22.94 1.48
N ILE A 315 2.60 22.40 2.30
CA ILE A 315 1.78 23.18 3.22
C ILE A 315 1.95 22.60 4.62
N GLY A 316 2.30 23.43 5.60
CA GLY A 316 2.49 22.94 6.97
C GLY A 316 2.63 24.04 8.01
N TRP A 317 2.81 23.63 9.27
CA TRP A 317 3.03 24.60 10.35
C TRP A 317 4.42 25.23 10.27
N PHE A 318 5.44 24.41 10.03
CA PHE A 318 6.83 24.79 9.91
C PHE A 318 7.50 24.00 8.78
N ASP A 319 8.72 24.40 8.43
CA ASP A 319 9.58 23.70 7.46
C ASP A 319 10.09 22.38 8.05
N SER A 320 9.56 21.26 7.56
CA SER A 320 10.00 19.90 7.93
C SER A 320 10.99 19.30 6.93
N PHE A 321 11.44 20.07 5.92
CA PHE A 321 12.30 19.53 4.86
C PHE A 321 13.74 19.33 5.36
N PRO A 322 14.33 18.13 5.26
CA PRO A 322 15.61 17.82 5.92
C PRO A 322 16.86 18.34 5.18
N HIS A 323 16.78 18.68 3.89
CA HIS A 323 17.95 18.95 3.05
C HIS A 323 18.09 20.41 2.60
N ASN A 324 19.08 21.13 3.14
CA ASN A 324 19.34 22.55 2.84
C ASN A 324 19.60 22.86 1.36
N LYS A 325 20.19 21.94 0.57
CA LYS A 325 20.42 22.18 -0.87
C LYS A 325 19.12 22.19 -1.69
N ALA A 326 18.15 21.34 -1.34
CA ALA A 326 16.86 21.28 -2.02
C ALA A 326 16.02 22.53 -1.71
N LYS A 327 16.13 23.08 -0.49
CA LYS A 327 15.43 24.30 -0.07
C LYS A 327 15.71 25.52 -0.95
N LYS A 328 16.88 25.59 -1.60
CA LYS A 328 17.20 26.71 -2.52
C LYS A 328 16.28 26.80 -3.74
N LYS A 329 15.59 25.70 -4.08
CA LYS A 329 14.62 25.65 -5.18
C LYS A 329 13.18 25.94 -4.74
N ILE A 330 12.97 26.18 -3.45
CA ILE A 330 11.64 26.33 -2.86
C ILE A 330 11.48 27.76 -2.37
N LYS A 331 10.42 28.44 -2.81
CA LYS A 331 10.02 29.76 -2.31
C LYS A 331 9.18 29.59 -1.04
N PHE A 332 9.63 30.17 0.06
CA PHE A 332 8.93 30.10 1.34
C PHE A 332 7.99 31.29 1.50
N ILE A 333 6.73 31.02 1.84
CA ILE A 333 5.70 32.02 2.08
C ILE A 333 5.12 31.74 3.48
N SER A 334 5.22 32.71 4.38
CA SER A 334 4.66 32.61 5.73
C SER A 334 3.32 33.33 5.80
N LEU A 335 2.32 32.66 6.37
CA LEU A 335 0.99 33.21 6.59
C LEU A 335 0.77 33.58 8.06
N ASP A 336 0.55 34.86 8.27
CA ASP A 336 0.11 35.41 9.54
C ASP A 336 -1.42 35.48 9.65
N GLY A 337 -1.92 35.80 10.85
CA GLY A 337 -3.33 36.11 11.06
C GLY A 337 -3.81 37.27 10.19
N LEU A 338 -5.11 37.33 9.94
CA LEU A 338 -5.75 38.49 9.30
C LEU A 338 -5.50 39.74 10.13
N ASN A 339 -5.44 40.90 9.49
CA ASN A 339 -5.39 42.17 10.22
C ASN A 339 -6.80 42.57 10.70
N LYS A 340 -6.89 43.57 11.60
CA LYS A 340 -8.16 44.04 12.19
C LYS A 340 -9.25 44.35 11.14
N LYS A 341 -8.87 44.98 10.02
CA LYS A 341 -9.81 45.31 8.93
C LYS A 341 -10.42 44.05 8.33
N HIS A 342 -9.61 43.04 8.01
CA HIS A 342 -10.11 41.81 7.41
C HIS A 342 -10.78 40.88 8.42
N THR A 343 -10.46 41.00 9.71
CA THR A 343 -11.25 40.41 10.79
C THR A 343 -12.66 41.00 10.83
N ASN A 344 -12.81 42.33 10.68
CA ASN A 344 -14.11 42.98 10.54
C ASN A 344 -14.86 42.47 9.31
N ASP A 345 -14.21 42.42 8.14
CA ASP A 345 -14.83 41.95 6.90
C ASP A 345 -15.30 40.47 7.02
N LEU A 346 -14.51 39.63 7.69
CA LEU A 346 -14.85 38.23 7.95
C LEU A 346 -16.05 38.12 8.91
N ALA A 347 -16.08 38.91 9.98
CA ALA A 347 -17.20 38.94 10.92
C ALA A 347 -18.48 39.46 10.25
N HIS A 348 -18.39 40.53 9.46
CA HIS A 348 -19.51 41.09 8.70
C HIS A 348 -20.14 40.04 7.78
N TYR A 349 -19.32 39.26 7.09
CA TYR A 349 -19.81 38.22 6.20
C TYR A 349 -20.65 37.16 6.94
N TYR A 350 -20.22 36.75 8.14
CA TYR A 350 -20.93 35.73 8.90
C TYR A 350 -22.19 36.27 9.61
N LEU A 351 -22.15 37.51 10.10
CA LEU A 351 -23.31 38.14 10.74
C LEU A 351 -24.37 38.59 9.72
N GLY A 352 -23.97 38.86 8.47
CA GLY A 352 -24.84 39.44 7.45
C GLY A 352 -25.10 40.94 7.66
N GLU A 353 -24.55 41.51 8.73
CA GLU A 353 -24.63 42.93 9.10
C GLU A 353 -23.28 43.44 9.62
N THR A 354 -23.16 44.75 9.78
CA THR A 354 -21.91 45.36 10.25
C THR A 354 -21.68 45.03 11.73
N PRO A 355 -20.57 44.35 12.09
CA PRO A 355 -20.29 43.99 13.47
C PRO A 355 -19.99 45.26 14.31
N PRO A 356 -20.39 45.29 15.59
CA PRO A 356 -19.92 46.30 16.54
C PRO A 356 -18.38 46.38 16.60
N ALA A 357 -17.82 47.59 16.74
CA ALA A 357 -16.37 47.79 16.71
C ALA A 357 -15.63 47.15 17.90
N ASP A 358 -16.26 47.19 19.07
CA ASP A 358 -15.84 46.51 20.30
C ASP A 358 -15.79 44.99 20.15
N LEU A 359 -16.75 44.41 19.42
CA LEU A 359 -16.74 42.99 19.07
C LEU A 359 -15.55 42.61 18.19
N VAL A 360 -15.29 43.39 17.15
CA VAL A 360 -14.15 43.14 16.24
C VAL A 360 -12.83 43.21 17.02
N GLU A 361 -12.72 44.17 17.93
CA GLU A 361 -11.55 44.31 18.81
C GLU A 361 -11.39 43.12 19.74
N LEU A 362 -12.48 42.65 20.36
CA LEU A 362 -12.51 41.46 21.20
C LEU A 362 -12.09 40.21 20.41
N LEU A 363 -12.72 39.93 19.27
CA LEU A 363 -12.40 38.80 18.39
C LEU A 363 -10.94 38.84 17.94
N TYR A 364 -10.45 40.02 17.52
CA TYR A 364 -9.06 40.18 17.11
C TYR A 364 -8.09 39.89 18.26
N SER A 365 -8.38 40.39 19.46
CA SER A 365 -7.52 40.19 20.64
C SER A 365 -7.47 38.72 21.10
N LYS A 366 -8.61 38.01 21.05
CA LYS A 366 -8.72 36.61 21.49
C LYS A 366 -8.18 35.63 20.45
N CYS A 367 -8.47 35.87 19.17
CA CYS A 367 -8.12 34.95 18.08
C CYS A 367 -6.83 35.33 17.34
N SER A 368 -6.21 36.47 17.67
CA SER A 368 -5.00 36.98 16.99
C SER A 368 -5.15 37.05 15.46
N GLY A 369 -6.36 37.39 14.99
CA GLY A 369 -6.66 37.44 13.55
C GLY A 369 -6.79 36.09 12.84
N MET A 370 -6.74 34.95 13.55
CA MET A 370 -6.83 33.63 12.91
C MET A 370 -8.24 33.36 12.36
N PRO A 371 -8.42 33.18 11.03
CA PRO A 371 -9.73 33.03 10.41
C PRO A 371 -10.60 31.95 11.05
N TYR A 372 -10.02 30.77 11.33
CA TYR A 372 -10.76 29.63 11.87
C TYR A 372 -11.42 29.94 13.23
N PHE A 373 -10.65 30.52 14.15
CA PHE A 373 -11.15 30.86 15.48
C PHE A 373 -12.14 32.01 15.45
N ILE A 374 -11.98 32.97 14.54
CA ILE A 374 -12.97 34.03 14.31
C ILE A 374 -14.30 33.42 13.85
N THR A 375 -14.27 32.46 12.91
CA THR A 375 -15.48 31.75 12.45
C THR A 375 -16.18 31.00 13.58
N LEU A 376 -15.43 30.36 14.49
CA LEU A 376 -16.01 29.68 15.66
C LEU A 376 -16.59 30.65 16.69
N ALA A 377 -15.82 31.68 17.06
CA ALA A 377 -16.25 32.67 18.04
C ALA A 377 -17.49 33.43 17.56
N ASN A 378 -17.63 33.68 16.25
CA ASN A 378 -18.83 34.30 15.68
C ASN A 378 -20.12 33.52 15.93
N GLN A 379 -20.07 32.20 16.13
CA GLN A 379 -21.26 31.40 16.40
C GLN A 379 -21.83 31.64 17.81
N MET A 380 -20.96 32.02 18.75
CA MET A 380 -21.34 32.31 20.14
C MET A 380 -22.07 33.65 20.27
N ILE A 381 -21.83 34.58 19.33
CA ILE A 381 -22.37 35.94 19.35
C ILE A 381 -23.90 35.94 19.22
N ASN A 382 -24.47 34.93 18.57
CA ASN A 382 -25.93 34.78 18.46
C ASN A 382 -26.60 34.43 19.81
N ASN A 383 -25.83 34.02 20.84
CA ASN A 383 -26.38 33.49 22.10
C ASN A 383 -26.11 34.35 23.34
N SER A 384 -24.95 35.02 23.49
CA SER A 384 -24.74 36.06 24.53
C SER A 384 -23.41 36.85 24.37
N PHE A 385 -23.51 38.17 24.12
CA PHE A 385 -22.35 39.06 23.86
C PHE A 385 -21.45 39.30 25.09
N ASN A 386 -22.02 39.31 26.30
CA ASN A 386 -21.31 39.73 27.53
C ASN A 386 -20.37 38.65 28.11
N ASP A 387 -20.57 37.37 27.76
CA ASP A 387 -19.81 36.24 28.35
C ASP A 387 -18.44 36.01 27.67
N LEU A 388 -18.17 36.68 26.55
CA LEU A 388 -16.93 36.54 25.76
C LEU A 388 -15.73 37.32 26.33
N HIS A 389 -15.96 38.33 27.17
CA HIS A 389 -14.87 39.19 27.68
C HIS A 389 -13.88 38.43 28.58
N HIS A 390 -14.37 37.49 29.39
CA HIS A 390 -13.55 36.79 30.39
C HIS A 390 -13.16 35.35 30.00
N SER A 391 -13.70 34.82 28.91
CA SER A 391 -13.50 33.42 28.54
C SER A 391 -12.18 33.14 27.82
N SER A 392 -11.55 32.01 28.16
CA SER A 392 -10.45 31.41 27.40
C SER A 392 -10.95 30.73 26.12
N ILE A 393 -10.06 30.38 25.19
CA ILE A 393 -10.44 29.61 23.98
C ILE A 393 -11.08 28.27 24.38
N ASP A 394 -10.55 27.61 25.42
CA ASP A 394 -11.10 26.34 25.91
C ASP A 394 -12.51 26.52 26.47
N GLU A 395 -12.79 27.61 27.21
CA GLU A 395 -14.16 27.92 27.68
C GLU A 395 -15.13 28.25 26.54
N ILE A 396 -14.64 28.91 25.48
CA ILE A 396 -15.43 29.15 24.26
C ILE A 396 -15.77 27.80 23.61
N LEU A 397 -14.81 26.89 23.52
CA LEU A 397 -15.04 25.55 22.99
C LEU A 397 -16.03 24.79 23.88
N ASP A 398 -15.83 24.75 25.20
CA ASP A 398 -16.73 24.09 26.17
C ASP A 398 -18.18 24.54 25.98
N ASN A 399 -18.42 25.84 25.83
CA ASN A 399 -19.76 26.37 25.60
C ASN A 399 -20.36 25.96 24.23
N ILE A 400 -19.54 25.95 23.17
CA ILE A 400 -19.98 25.46 21.85
C ILE A 400 -20.39 24.00 21.94
N PHE A 401 -19.57 23.15 22.59
CA PHE A 401 -19.88 21.73 22.77
C PHE A 401 -21.08 21.50 23.68
N GLY A 402 -21.27 22.31 24.73
CA GLY A 402 -22.45 22.27 25.60
C GLY A 402 -23.76 22.65 24.89
N SER A 403 -23.69 23.26 23.70
CA SER A 403 -24.86 23.63 22.89
C SER A 403 -25.23 22.62 21.80
N LEU A 404 -24.46 21.53 21.66
CA LEU A 404 -24.72 20.48 20.68
C LEU A 404 -25.87 19.57 21.15
N ASP A 405 -26.68 19.09 20.21
CA ASP A 405 -27.63 18.02 20.52
C ASP A 405 -26.92 16.67 20.69
N ASP A 406 -27.60 15.70 21.32
CA ASP A 406 -27.03 14.36 21.59
C ASP A 406 -26.52 13.65 20.34
N GLY A 407 -27.15 13.87 19.18
CA GLY A 407 -26.72 13.28 17.92
C GLY A 407 -25.53 14.00 17.28
N GLU A 408 -25.46 15.32 17.39
CA GLU A 408 -24.30 16.13 17.00
C GLU A 408 -23.08 15.77 17.85
N ASP A 409 -23.26 15.56 19.16
CA ASP A 409 -22.20 15.13 20.07
C ASP A 409 -21.62 13.76 19.66
N VAL A 410 -22.47 12.79 19.32
CA VAL A 410 -22.03 11.48 18.79
C VAL A 410 -21.21 11.65 17.50
N VAL A 411 -21.69 12.46 16.55
CA VAL A 411 -21.01 12.64 15.25
C VAL A 411 -19.63 13.28 15.43
N ILE A 412 -19.53 14.35 16.24
CA ILE A 412 -18.28 15.08 16.42
C ILE A 412 -17.25 14.26 17.19
N LYS A 413 -17.67 13.47 18.19
CA LYS A 413 -16.81 12.52 18.91
C LYS A 413 -16.29 11.43 17.98
N ALA A 414 -17.16 10.80 17.18
CA ALA A 414 -16.75 9.80 16.19
C ALA A 414 -15.69 10.35 15.21
N LEU A 415 -15.94 11.51 14.60
CA LEU A 415 -15.00 12.14 13.68
C LEU A 415 -13.69 12.58 14.35
N SER A 416 -13.70 12.87 15.65
CA SER A 416 -12.52 13.24 16.42
C SER A 416 -11.67 12.04 16.81
N MET A 417 -12.29 10.87 17.02
CA MET A 417 -11.54 9.64 17.31
C MET A 417 -10.80 9.11 16.07
N ALA A 418 -11.37 9.27 14.87
CA ALA A 418 -10.75 8.80 13.64
C ALA A 418 -9.48 9.59 13.25
N HIS A 419 -8.37 8.90 12.93
CA HIS A 419 -7.18 9.57 12.39
C HIS A 419 -7.38 10.04 10.94
N VAL A 420 -8.19 9.31 10.17
CA VAL A 420 -8.51 9.57 8.76
C VAL A 420 -9.93 10.15 8.59
N PRO A 421 -10.21 10.92 7.51
CA PRO A 421 -11.57 11.39 7.23
C PRO A 421 -12.55 10.24 7.00
N LEU A 422 -13.76 10.34 7.55
CA LEU A 422 -14.82 9.31 7.44
C LEU A 422 -15.79 9.62 6.29
N SER A 423 -16.29 8.60 5.59
CA SER A 423 -17.33 8.77 4.57
C SER A 423 -18.67 9.16 5.18
N GLY A 424 -19.43 10.01 4.48
CA GLY A 424 -20.83 10.32 4.84
C GLY A 424 -21.72 9.08 4.92
N ASN A 425 -21.37 8.02 4.19
CA ASN A 425 -22.09 6.76 4.22
C ASN A 425 -22.07 6.10 5.62
N ALA A 426 -21.00 6.28 6.40
CA ALA A 426 -20.90 5.76 7.76
C ALA A 426 -21.98 6.36 8.68
N PHE A 427 -22.36 7.63 8.43
CA PHE A 427 -23.38 8.34 9.18
C PHE A 427 -24.79 8.08 8.67
N THR A 428 -24.95 7.98 7.34
CA THR A 428 -26.26 7.69 6.71
C THR A 428 -26.82 6.33 7.12
N GLN A 429 -25.96 5.32 7.26
CA GLN A 429 -26.38 3.98 7.70
C GLN A 429 -26.96 3.95 9.12
N LEU A 430 -26.57 4.91 9.96
CA LEU A 430 -26.98 5.01 11.36
C LEU A 430 -27.90 6.22 11.61
N ASN A 431 -28.48 6.81 10.54
CA ASN A 431 -29.42 7.95 10.60
C ASN A 431 -28.85 9.26 11.19
N TYR A 432 -27.55 9.51 11.06
CA TYR A 432 -26.88 10.73 11.53
C TYR A 432 -26.63 11.79 10.44
N SER A 433 -27.20 11.64 9.24
CA SER A 433 -26.95 12.57 8.12
C SER A 433 -27.40 14.01 8.40
N ALA A 434 -28.45 14.21 9.21
CA ALA A 434 -28.95 15.53 9.53
C ALA A 434 -28.00 16.29 10.47
N GLN A 435 -27.52 15.62 11.52
CA GLN A 435 -26.58 16.13 12.50
C GLN A 435 -25.21 16.40 11.87
N LEU A 436 -24.75 15.50 10.99
CA LEU A 436 -23.52 15.73 10.22
C LEU A 436 -23.61 17.02 9.38
N LYS A 437 -24.72 17.21 8.64
CA LYS A 437 -24.95 18.44 7.87
C LYS A 437 -25.09 19.67 8.75
N SER A 438 -25.69 19.54 9.95
CA SER A 438 -25.77 20.60 10.94
C SER A 438 -24.38 21.05 11.40
N LEU A 439 -23.52 20.11 11.80
CA LEU A 439 -22.14 20.38 12.22
C LEU A 439 -21.28 21.01 11.11
N VAL A 440 -21.51 20.65 9.85
CA VAL A 440 -20.86 21.29 8.68
C VAL A 440 -21.32 22.74 8.53
N ARG A 441 -22.61 23.04 8.71
CA ARG A 441 -23.12 24.43 8.72
C ARG A 441 -22.55 25.22 9.88
N LYS A 442 -22.44 24.59 11.05
CA LYS A 442 -21.73 25.10 12.24
C LYS A 442 -20.20 25.10 12.07
N LYS A 443 -19.62 24.75 10.91
CA LYS A 443 -18.16 24.80 10.65
C LYS A 443 -17.27 24.07 11.68
N LEU A 444 -17.85 23.19 12.49
CA LEU A 444 -17.15 22.32 13.43
C LEU A 444 -16.59 21.08 12.70
N VAL A 445 -17.28 20.68 11.63
CA VAL A 445 -16.87 19.60 10.74
C VAL A 445 -16.54 20.17 9.38
N LEU A 446 -15.39 19.76 8.85
CA LEU A 446 -14.96 20.04 7.48
C LEU A 446 -15.50 18.93 6.59
N GLU A 447 -16.34 19.30 5.63
CA GLU A 447 -16.83 18.40 4.58
C GLU A 447 -15.95 18.54 3.34
N THR A 448 -15.64 17.40 2.73
CA THR A 448 -14.92 17.39 1.48
C THR A 448 -15.23 16.16 0.61
N ALA A 449 -16.00 16.34 -0.46
CA ALA A 449 -16.58 15.29 -1.31
C ALA A 449 -17.05 14.05 -0.55
N ASN A 450 -18.02 14.28 0.33
CA ASN A 450 -18.60 13.24 1.16
C ASN A 450 -17.61 12.55 2.12
N LYS A 451 -16.44 13.15 2.37
CA LYS A 451 -15.57 12.79 3.50
C LYS A 451 -15.59 13.92 4.53
N TYR A 452 -15.56 13.55 5.79
CA TYR A 452 -15.75 14.48 6.90
C TYR A 452 -14.60 14.33 7.88
N LYS A 453 -14.08 15.46 8.37
CA LYS A 453 -13.08 15.49 9.43
C LYS A 453 -13.30 16.66 10.38
N VAL A 454 -12.84 16.54 11.61
CA VAL A 454 -12.73 17.65 12.55
C VAL A 454 -11.38 18.33 12.38
N HIS A 455 -11.33 19.65 12.54
CA HIS A 455 -10.08 20.40 12.56
C HIS A 455 -9.17 19.96 13.72
N ASP A 456 -7.86 19.90 13.52
CA ASP A 456 -6.91 19.31 14.48
C ASP A 456 -7.00 19.89 15.89
N THR A 457 -7.21 21.20 16.02
CA THR A 457 -7.38 21.85 17.34
C THR A 457 -8.62 21.33 18.07
N LEU A 458 -9.76 21.27 17.38
CA LEU A 458 -11.00 20.73 17.95
C LEU A 458 -10.87 19.23 18.24
N ARG A 459 -10.25 18.49 17.33
CA ARG A 459 -10.00 17.05 17.50
C ARG A 459 -9.22 16.77 18.80
N LYS A 460 -8.15 17.54 19.07
CA LYS A 460 -7.35 17.40 20.31
C LYS A 460 -8.19 17.68 21.55
N PHE A 461 -9.01 18.73 21.50
CA PHE A 461 -9.93 19.09 22.57
C PHE A 461 -10.96 17.98 22.85
N VAL A 462 -11.66 17.49 21.82
CA VAL A 462 -12.67 16.43 21.95
C VAL A 462 -12.04 15.10 22.40
N ARG A 463 -10.84 14.74 21.91
CA ARG A 463 -10.13 13.54 22.38
C ARG A 463 -9.81 13.62 23.87
N LYS A 464 -9.47 14.80 24.40
CA LYS A 464 -9.27 15.01 25.84
C LYS A 464 -10.56 14.76 26.61
N ILE A 465 -11.70 15.24 26.11
CA ILE A 465 -13.02 14.96 26.71
C ILE A 465 -13.29 13.44 26.70
N CYS A 466 -13.18 12.79 25.54
CA CYS A 466 -13.40 11.35 25.40
C CYS A 466 -12.48 10.51 26.29
N SER A 467 -11.23 10.94 26.52
CA SER A 467 -10.30 10.23 27.42
C SER A 467 -10.77 10.22 28.88
N ILE A 468 -11.64 11.17 29.27
CA ILE A 468 -12.19 11.28 30.62
C ILE A 468 -13.58 10.63 30.68
N SER A 469 -14.43 10.90 29.69
CA SER A 469 -15.83 10.44 29.68
C SER A 469 -16.03 9.03 29.11
N GLY A 470 -15.02 8.47 28.46
CA GLY A 470 -15.18 7.31 27.58
C GLY A 470 -15.83 7.67 26.24
N VAL A 471 -15.98 6.65 25.39
CA VAL A 471 -16.60 6.70 24.06
C VAL A 471 -17.76 5.71 24.04
N SER A 472 -18.95 6.12 23.62
CA SER A 472 -20.13 5.23 23.65
C SER A 472 -20.14 4.23 22.49
N GLU A 473 -21.07 3.28 22.54
CA GLU A 473 -21.26 2.27 21.49
C GLU A 473 -21.68 2.91 20.15
N LEU A 474 -22.34 4.07 20.18
CA LEU A 474 -22.81 4.77 18.99
C LEU A 474 -21.64 5.31 18.15
N GLU A 475 -20.69 6.02 18.77
CA GLU A 475 -19.49 6.50 18.09
C GLU A 475 -18.64 5.33 17.59
N TYR A 476 -18.50 4.29 18.42
CA TYR A 476 -17.75 3.08 18.06
C TYR A 476 -18.32 2.41 16.80
N ASN A 477 -19.64 2.28 16.69
CA ASN A 477 -20.30 1.65 15.55
C ASN A 477 -20.14 2.44 14.24
N ILE A 478 -20.08 3.78 14.31
CA ILE A 478 -19.77 4.62 13.14
C ILE A 478 -18.39 4.26 12.57
N LEU A 479 -17.37 4.17 13.42
CA LEU A 479 -16.01 3.83 12.98
C LEU A 479 -15.92 2.37 12.53
N LYS A 480 -16.56 1.44 13.25
CA LYS A 480 -16.54 0.01 12.94
C LYS A 480 -17.07 -0.27 11.53
N ASN A 481 -18.15 0.39 11.13
CA ASN A 481 -18.71 0.25 9.78
C ASN A 481 -17.72 0.73 8.71
N GLU A 482 -16.97 1.80 8.99
CA GLU A 482 -16.02 2.37 8.04
C GLU A 482 -14.70 1.58 7.99
N ALA A 483 -14.31 0.91 9.07
CA ALA A 483 -13.11 0.06 9.14
C ALA A 483 -13.11 -1.09 8.13
N LEU A 484 -14.29 -1.56 7.71
CA LEU A 484 -14.46 -2.55 6.65
C LEU A 484 -13.92 -2.07 5.28
N ARG A 485 -13.88 -0.75 5.07
CA ARG A 485 -13.39 -0.11 3.84
C ARG A 485 -12.00 0.49 4.03
N ILE A 486 -11.69 0.96 5.24
CA ILE A 486 -10.46 1.67 5.56
C ILE A 486 -9.79 0.98 6.76
N PRO A 487 -8.90 -0.01 6.53
CA PRO A 487 -8.27 -0.80 7.61
C PRO A 487 -7.48 0.02 8.63
N ALA A 488 -7.02 1.23 8.27
CA ALA A 488 -6.35 2.13 9.20
C ALA A 488 -7.22 2.50 10.41
N ILE A 489 -8.54 2.50 10.26
CA ILE A 489 -9.50 2.79 11.35
C ILE A 489 -9.45 1.71 12.44
N ASN A 490 -8.92 0.50 12.16
CA ASN A 490 -8.73 -0.50 13.21
C ASN A 490 -7.78 -0.02 14.33
N ILE A 491 -6.80 0.85 14.01
CA ILE A 491 -5.96 1.50 15.02
C ILE A 491 -6.81 2.40 15.94
N ASP A 492 -7.76 3.13 15.36
CA ASP A 492 -8.68 4.02 16.09
C ASP A 492 -9.62 3.21 16.99
N LEU A 493 -10.14 2.09 16.49
CA LEU A 493 -11.00 1.19 17.26
C LEU A 493 -10.27 0.54 18.43
N ILE A 494 -9.00 0.17 18.26
CA ILE A 494 -8.16 -0.33 19.35
C ILE A 494 -8.00 0.77 20.41
N ALA A 495 -7.63 1.99 20.01
CA ALA A 495 -7.48 3.12 20.92
C ALA A 495 -8.78 3.46 21.68
N ILE A 496 -9.93 3.42 21.02
CA ILE A 496 -11.24 3.59 21.66
C ILE A 496 -11.48 2.53 22.73
N ASN A 497 -11.22 1.26 22.41
CA ASN A 497 -11.38 0.18 23.39
C ASN A 497 -10.41 0.35 24.58
N MET A 498 -9.19 0.83 24.35
CA MET A 498 -8.24 1.15 25.42
C MET A 498 -8.77 2.28 26.32
N ILE A 499 -9.31 3.36 25.76
CA ILE A 499 -9.94 4.46 26.51
C ILE A 499 -11.10 3.96 27.38
N ASN A 500 -11.89 3.02 26.85
CA ASN A 500 -13.01 2.42 27.57
C ASN A 500 -12.61 1.31 28.56
N ASN A 501 -11.31 1.06 28.77
CA ASN A 501 -10.78 -0.07 29.55
C ASN A 501 -11.27 -1.45 29.07
N ALA A 502 -11.62 -1.55 27.78
CA ALA A 502 -12.12 -2.74 27.09
C ALA A 502 -10.96 -3.50 26.42
N HIS A 503 -9.95 -3.88 27.20
CA HIS A 503 -8.69 -4.45 26.70
C HIS A 503 -8.87 -5.75 25.90
N PHE A 504 -9.85 -6.58 26.26
CA PHE A 504 -10.15 -7.81 25.53
C PHE A 504 -10.64 -7.53 24.09
N GLN A 505 -11.51 -6.53 23.93
CA GLN A 505 -12.00 -6.11 22.61
C GLN A 505 -10.86 -5.49 21.78
N ALA A 506 -10.02 -4.65 22.39
CA ALA A 506 -8.82 -4.10 21.75
C ALA A 506 -7.89 -5.22 21.22
N LEU A 507 -7.62 -6.22 22.06
CA LEU A 507 -6.82 -7.38 21.70
C LEU A 507 -7.45 -8.21 20.57
N THR A 508 -8.77 -8.39 20.58
CA THR A 508 -9.50 -9.11 19.53
C THR A 508 -9.29 -8.45 18.17
N ILE A 509 -9.47 -7.12 18.09
CA ILE A 509 -9.29 -6.35 16.85
C ILE A 509 -7.84 -6.41 16.39
N LEU A 510 -6.89 -6.29 17.31
CA LEU A 510 -5.46 -6.43 17.01
C LEU A 510 -5.18 -7.81 16.41
N ASN A 511 -5.64 -8.90 17.04
CA ASN A 511 -5.42 -10.27 16.59
C ASN A 511 -5.96 -10.51 15.17
N GLU A 512 -7.16 -9.99 14.86
CA GLU A 512 -7.80 -10.15 13.55
C GLU A 512 -7.08 -9.36 12.43
N ASN A 513 -6.50 -8.20 12.75
CA ASN A 513 -6.00 -7.24 11.75
C ASN A 513 -4.46 -7.09 11.74
N PHE A 514 -3.74 -7.75 12.65
CA PHE A 514 -2.31 -7.54 12.88
C PHE A 514 -1.45 -7.65 11.60
N ILE A 515 -1.65 -8.71 10.83
CA ILE A 515 -0.85 -8.97 9.62
C ILE A 515 -1.12 -7.90 8.56
N ASP A 516 -2.38 -7.56 8.31
CA ASP A 516 -2.77 -6.53 7.33
C ASP A 516 -2.23 -5.15 7.73
N LEU A 517 -2.33 -4.78 9.02
CA LEU A 517 -1.77 -3.52 9.54
C LEU A 517 -0.25 -3.47 9.42
N MET A 518 0.45 -4.57 9.74
CA MET A 518 1.91 -4.65 9.58
C MET A 518 2.32 -4.53 8.11
N ASP A 519 1.62 -5.21 7.20
CA ASP A 519 1.91 -5.15 5.77
C ASP A 519 1.64 -3.75 5.17
N ARG A 520 0.68 -3.00 5.75
CA ARG A 520 0.43 -1.59 5.46
C ARG A 520 1.42 -0.62 6.11
N GLY A 521 2.33 -1.11 6.96
CA GLY A 521 3.44 -0.34 7.52
C GLY A 521 3.10 0.46 8.77
N PHE A 522 2.08 0.06 9.54
CA PHE A 522 1.74 0.62 10.86
C PHE A 522 2.67 0.10 11.98
N ASP A 523 3.95 -0.11 11.67
CA ASP A 523 4.91 -0.80 12.53
C ASP A 523 5.08 -0.08 13.89
N THR A 524 5.07 1.26 13.92
CA THR A 524 5.27 2.06 15.14
C THR A 524 4.01 2.08 15.99
N SER A 525 2.85 2.40 15.42
CA SER A 525 1.59 2.36 16.18
C SER A 525 1.28 0.97 16.73
N LEU A 526 1.59 -0.09 16.01
CA LEU A 526 1.43 -1.46 16.50
C LEU A 526 2.35 -1.74 17.70
N ILE A 527 3.59 -1.26 17.71
CA ILE A 527 4.50 -1.42 18.87
C ILE A 527 3.94 -0.71 20.09
N ASP A 528 3.45 0.53 19.95
CA ASP A 528 2.89 1.31 21.06
C ASP A 528 1.65 0.61 21.63
N ILE A 529 0.70 0.22 20.78
CA ILE A 529 -0.49 -0.56 21.16
C ILE A 529 -0.11 -1.84 21.89
N ILE A 530 0.88 -2.59 21.38
CA ILE A 530 1.31 -3.84 21.99
C ILE A 530 1.92 -3.58 23.37
N ASN A 531 2.72 -2.53 23.54
CA ASN A 531 3.30 -2.18 24.85
C ASN A 531 2.22 -1.86 25.88
N ASP A 532 1.22 -1.06 25.48
CA ASP A 532 0.10 -0.69 26.35
C ASP A 532 -0.71 -1.94 26.75
N LEU A 533 -1.06 -2.81 25.79
CA LEU A 533 -1.77 -4.06 26.07
C LEU A 533 -0.95 -5.05 26.91
N MET A 534 0.38 -5.06 26.77
CA MET A 534 1.25 -5.92 27.58
C MET A 534 1.22 -5.53 29.06
N ALA A 535 0.97 -4.27 29.39
CA ALA A 535 0.83 -3.81 30.78
C ALA A 535 -0.43 -4.40 31.45
N GLU A 536 -1.46 -4.74 30.68
CA GLU A 536 -2.77 -5.19 31.16
C GLU A 536 -2.91 -6.72 31.27
N THR A 537 -1.90 -7.49 30.83
CA THR A 537 -1.70 -8.95 31.06
C THR A 537 -2.61 -9.98 30.37
N TYR A 538 -3.46 -9.61 29.40
CA TYR A 538 -4.27 -10.56 28.63
C TYR A 538 -3.51 -11.02 27.34
N GLU A 539 -3.22 -12.32 27.19
CA GLU A 539 -2.42 -12.90 26.08
C GLU A 539 -0.96 -12.40 25.91
N PHE A 540 -0.25 -12.18 27.02
CA PHE A 540 1.13 -11.70 27.03
C PHE A 540 2.09 -12.40 26.04
N LYS A 541 2.00 -13.74 25.87
CA LYS A 541 2.82 -14.52 24.91
C LYS A 541 2.56 -14.11 23.46
N SER A 542 1.28 -13.97 23.09
CA SER A 542 0.82 -13.57 21.76
C SER A 542 1.30 -12.16 21.40
N LEU A 543 1.23 -11.24 22.36
CA LEU A 543 1.73 -9.87 22.22
C LEU A 543 3.25 -9.81 22.06
N CYS A 544 4.01 -10.58 22.85
CA CYS A 544 5.46 -10.71 22.67
C CYS A 544 5.82 -11.20 21.26
N TRP A 545 5.12 -12.21 20.76
CA TRP A 545 5.32 -12.74 19.41
C TRP A 545 5.08 -11.67 18.34
N LYS A 546 3.97 -10.94 18.42
CA LYS A 546 3.65 -9.83 17.50
C LYS A 546 4.73 -8.75 17.51
N LYS A 547 5.16 -8.30 18.69
CA LYS A 547 6.23 -7.30 18.81
C LYS A 547 7.55 -7.81 18.22
N ALA A 548 7.91 -9.06 18.48
CA ALA A 548 9.11 -9.68 17.92
C ALA A 548 9.06 -9.78 16.39
N MET A 549 7.89 -10.02 15.78
CA MET A 549 7.75 -10.02 14.32
C MET A 549 8.06 -8.65 13.70
N ILE A 550 7.59 -7.56 14.32
CA ILE A 550 7.85 -6.19 13.85
C ILE A 550 9.35 -5.88 13.96
N LEU A 551 9.97 -6.20 15.11
CA LEU A 551 11.41 -6.01 15.35
C LEU A 551 12.28 -6.86 14.43
N GLU A 552 11.90 -8.11 14.16
CA GLU A 552 12.61 -8.97 13.21
C GLU A 552 12.57 -8.36 11.80
N ARG A 553 11.42 -7.81 11.40
CA ARG A 553 11.23 -7.17 10.08
C ARG A 553 12.06 -5.89 9.94
N SER A 554 12.28 -5.13 11.01
CA SER A 554 13.19 -3.98 11.04
C SER A 554 14.68 -4.36 11.13
N GLY A 555 14.98 -5.64 11.39
CA GLY A 555 16.34 -6.16 11.52
C GLY A 555 16.92 -6.07 12.94
N ALA A 556 16.12 -5.66 13.93
CA ALA A 556 16.49 -5.59 15.34
C ALA A 556 16.44 -6.98 16.02
N TYR A 557 17.25 -7.92 15.52
CA TYR A 557 17.18 -9.34 15.94
C TYR A 557 17.46 -9.54 17.43
N SER A 558 18.39 -8.79 18.02
CA SER A 558 18.72 -8.89 19.45
C SER A 558 17.55 -8.44 20.34
N GLU A 559 16.88 -7.35 19.97
CA GLU A 559 15.70 -6.86 20.68
C GLU A 559 14.52 -7.82 20.51
N ALA A 560 14.32 -8.35 19.30
CA ALA A 560 13.32 -9.38 19.04
C ALA A 560 13.59 -10.64 19.89
N SER A 561 14.83 -11.09 19.99
CA SER A 561 15.24 -12.22 20.85
C SER A 561 14.99 -11.95 22.32
N ALA A 562 15.25 -10.73 22.80
CA ALA A 562 14.96 -10.32 24.17
C ALA A 562 13.46 -10.38 24.46
N VAL A 563 12.62 -9.84 23.57
CA VAL A 563 11.15 -9.93 23.69
C VAL A 563 10.68 -11.39 23.70
N MET A 564 11.20 -12.22 22.77
CA MET A 564 10.86 -13.64 22.70
C MET A 564 11.38 -14.47 23.89
N SER A 565 12.29 -13.93 24.70
CA SER A 565 12.69 -14.59 25.95
C SER A 565 11.58 -14.58 27.00
N LEU A 566 10.68 -13.59 26.92
CA LEU A 566 9.58 -13.37 27.88
C LEU A 566 8.41 -14.34 27.71
N THR A 567 8.32 -15.09 26.61
CA THR A 567 7.20 -16.00 26.31
C THR A 567 7.18 -17.28 27.15
N GLY A 568 8.12 -17.44 28.09
CA GLY A 568 8.19 -18.59 28.99
C GLY A 568 9.09 -19.74 28.50
N ARG A 569 9.00 -20.87 29.20
CA ARG A 569 9.80 -22.07 28.95
C ARG A 569 9.31 -22.80 27.71
N ILE A 570 10.21 -23.52 27.04
CA ILE A 570 9.88 -24.20 25.79
C ILE A 570 8.86 -25.33 25.97
N ASN A 571 8.92 -26.09 27.08
CA ASN A 571 7.98 -27.19 27.34
C ASN A 571 6.54 -26.68 27.39
N ASP A 572 6.30 -25.58 28.12
CA ASP A 572 5.00 -24.94 28.21
C ASP A 572 4.46 -24.49 26.84
N LEU A 573 5.35 -24.02 25.94
CA LEU A 573 4.97 -23.63 24.58
C LEU A 573 4.59 -24.85 23.72
N VAL A 574 5.28 -25.98 23.90
CA VAL A 574 4.98 -27.22 23.18
C VAL A 574 3.65 -27.82 23.63
N GLU A 575 3.43 -27.88 24.94
CA GLU A 575 2.17 -28.37 25.53
C GLU A 575 0.97 -27.55 25.04
N ASN A 576 1.14 -26.22 24.94
CA ASN A 576 0.11 -25.32 24.43
C ASN A 576 -0.01 -25.28 22.90
N CYS A 577 0.85 -25.98 22.16
CA CYS A 577 0.91 -25.92 20.70
C CYS A 577 1.21 -24.53 20.12
N ASP A 578 1.98 -23.68 20.83
CA ASP A 578 2.38 -22.31 20.43
C ASP A 578 3.49 -22.34 19.34
N TYR A 579 3.28 -23.07 18.25
CA TYR A 579 4.34 -23.40 17.27
C TYR A 579 4.87 -22.18 16.50
N GLU A 580 4.08 -21.13 16.31
CA GLU A 580 4.48 -19.86 15.70
C GLU A 580 5.51 -19.11 16.58
N ILE A 581 5.35 -19.17 17.90
CA ILE A 581 6.30 -18.60 18.86
C ILE A 581 7.62 -19.38 18.80
N ILE A 582 7.54 -20.72 18.82
CA ILE A 582 8.71 -21.60 18.75
C ILE A 582 9.47 -21.40 17.44
N TYR A 583 8.75 -21.35 16.32
CA TYR A 583 9.34 -21.07 15.01
C TYR A 583 10.05 -19.71 14.99
N THR A 584 9.44 -18.66 15.57
CA THR A 584 10.01 -17.32 15.62
C THR A 584 11.28 -17.29 16.47
N ARG A 585 11.30 -17.95 17.64
CA ARG A 585 12.52 -18.12 18.46
C ARG A 585 13.63 -18.79 17.67
N ALA A 586 13.34 -19.90 17.02
CA ALA A 586 14.33 -20.63 16.23
C ALA A 586 14.85 -19.80 15.05
N ARG A 587 13.97 -19.04 14.39
CA ARG A 587 14.33 -18.17 13.28
C ARG A 587 15.25 -17.02 13.72
N LEU A 588 15.03 -16.44 14.89
CA LEU A 588 15.93 -15.44 15.48
C LEU A 588 17.31 -16.04 15.80
N LEU A 589 17.35 -17.22 16.44
CA LEU A 589 18.60 -17.95 16.67
C LEU A 589 19.36 -18.22 15.35
N TYR A 590 18.65 -18.51 14.27
CA TYR A 590 19.26 -18.67 12.95
C TYR A 590 19.91 -17.36 12.46
N PHE A 591 19.24 -16.22 12.61
CA PHE A 591 19.77 -14.93 12.17
C PHE A 591 20.95 -14.45 13.02
N GLU A 592 20.96 -14.80 14.31
CA GLU A 592 22.07 -14.58 15.24
C GLU A 592 23.20 -15.63 15.11
N ASN A 593 23.11 -16.54 14.14
CA ASN A 593 24.09 -17.62 13.92
C ASN A 593 24.26 -18.61 15.10
N LYS A 594 23.26 -18.71 15.99
CA LYS A 594 23.23 -19.63 17.15
C LYS A 594 22.64 -20.99 16.77
N TYR A 595 23.30 -21.69 15.85
CA TYR A 595 22.78 -22.92 15.24
C TYR A 595 22.61 -24.10 16.21
N ASP A 596 23.51 -24.28 17.17
CA ASP A 596 23.39 -25.39 18.14
C ASP A 596 22.19 -25.19 19.06
N GLN A 597 22.01 -23.97 19.59
CA GLN A 597 20.84 -23.62 20.40
C GLN A 597 19.53 -23.82 19.61
N LEU A 598 19.52 -23.50 18.32
CA LEU A 598 18.38 -23.73 17.44
C LEU A 598 18.07 -25.23 17.31
N LEU A 599 19.09 -26.06 17.06
CA LEU A 599 18.90 -27.50 16.92
C LEU A 599 18.41 -28.14 18.22
N THR A 600 19.00 -27.77 19.36
CA THR A 600 18.54 -28.21 20.69
C THR A 600 17.09 -27.75 20.94
N LEU A 601 16.77 -26.49 20.64
CA LEU A 601 15.42 -25.95 20.82
C LEU A 601 14.38 -26.75 20.03
N LEU A 602 14.65 -27.02 18.75
CA LEU A 602 13.65 -27.65 17.88
C LEU A 602 13.62 -29.16 17.99
N VAL A 603 14.76 -29.85 17.95
CA VAL A 603 14.77 -31.31 17.85
C VAL A 603 14.55 -31.99 19.20
N THR A 604 15.04 -31.39 20.30
CA THR A 604 14.83 -31.96 21.64
C THR A 604 13.40 -31.75 22.14
N ASN A 605 12.75 -30.63 21.75
CA ASN A 605 11.45 -30.26 22.33
C ASN A 605 10.26 -30.51 21.39
N LEU A 606 10.45 -30.55 20.07
CA LEU A 606 9.34 -30.77 19.13
C LEU A 606 9.31 -32.19 18.56
N ASN A 607 8.10 -32.76 18.47
CA ASN A 607 7.86 -33.87 17.58
C ASN A 607 7.77 -33.40 16.13
N ILE A 608 8.93 -33.20 15.50
CA ILE A 608 9.04 -32.72 14.11
C ILE A 608 8.54 -33.73 13.06
N PHE A 609 8.30 -34.99 13.46
CA PHE A 609 7.76 -36.05 12.61
C PHE A 609 6.35 -36.42 13.08
N SER A 610 5.39 -35.54 12.79
CA SER A 610 3.98 -35.77 13.10
C SER A 610 3.25 -36.34 11.87
N ASP A 611 2.29 -37.22 12.13
CA ASP A 611 1.37 -37.70 11.10
C ASP A 611 0.46 -36.57 10.61
N ASN A 612 0.04 -35.70 11.54
CA ASN A 612 -0.78 -34.54 11.25
C ASN A 612 0.06 -33.41 10.63
N TYR A 613 -0.40 -32.91 9.49
CA TYR A 613 0.21 -31.77 8.83
C TYR A 613 0.09 -30.52 9.72
N ASN A 614 1.23 -29.89 10.03
CA ASN A 614 1.30 -28.60 10.70
C ASN A 614 2.34 -27.73 9.99
N GLU A 615 1.90 -26.58 9.47
CA GLU A 615 2.75 -25.68 8.70
C GLU A 615 3.93 -25.12 9.52
N HIS A 616 3.71 -24.74 10.78
CA HIS A 616 4.76 -24.18 11.64
C HIS A 616 5.82 -25.23 12.00
N ILE A 617 5.42 -26.47 12.30
CA ILE A 617 6.36 -27.58 12.50
C ILE A 617 7.17 -27.81 11.22
N LEU A 618 6.52 -27.80 10.05
CA LEU A 618 7.21 -27.98 8.78
C LEU A 618 8.19 -26.84 8.49
N MET A 619 7.84 -25.60 8.86
CA MET A 619 8.75 -24.45 8.80
C MET A 619 9.95 -24.61 9.74
N CYS A 620 9.77 -25.21 10.91
CA CYS A 620 10.87 -25.61 11.81
C CYS A 620 11.75 -26.69 11.15
N VAL A 621 11.18 -27.71 10.50
CA VAL A 621 11.94 -28.74 9.76
C VAL A 621 12.81 -28.10 8.67
N LEU A 622 12.25 -27.19 7.87
CA LEU A 622 13.02 -26.47 6.85
C LEU A 622 14.17 -25.65 7.43
N LEU A 623 14.00 -25.12 8.65
CA LEU A 623 15.02 -24.35 9.33
C LEU A 623 16.14 -25.25 9.87
N ILE A 624 15.80 -26.42 10.44
CA ILE A 624 16.76 -27.47 10.83
C ILE A 624 17.56 -27.91 9.59
N ALA A 625 16.88 -28.27 8.50
CA ALA A 625 17.51 -28.66 7.25
C ALA A 625 18.46 -27.57 6.72
N ARG A 626 18.10 -26.30 6.90
CA ARG A 626 18.93 -25.15 6.50
C ARG A 626 20.20 -25.02 7.34
N VAL A 627 20.17 -25.39 8.63
CA VAL A 627 21.37 -25.45 9.47
C VAL A 627 22.32 -26.53 8.93
N PHE A 628 21.84 -27.75 8.72
CA PHE A 628 22.66 -28.84 8.17
C PHE A 628 23.19 -28.52 6.78
N TYR A 629 22.38 -27.89 5.91
CA TYR A 629 22.83 -27.39 4.63
C TYR A 629 24.01 -26.41 4.77
N VAL A 630 23.92 -25.43 5.68
CA VAL A 630 24.99 -24.45 5.92
C VAL A 630 26.25 -25.10 6.51
N ARG A 631 26.09 -26.19 7.27
CA ARG A 631 27.18 -27.03 7.78
C ARG A 631 27.74 -28.01 6.75
N ALA A 632 27.14 -28.10 5.55
CA ALA A 632 27.46 -29.03 4.48
C ALA A 632 27.22 -30.52 4.82
N ASP A 633 26.33 -30.80 5.77
CA ASP A 633 25.79 -32.14 6.01
C ASP A 633 24.58 -32.35 5.09
N TYR A 634 24.87 -32.66 3.83
CA TYR A 634 23.84 -32.74 2.79
C TYR A 634 22.92 -33.94 2.96
N GLU A 635 23.36 -35.01 3.61
CA GLU A 635 22.55 -36.19 3.84
C GLU A 635 21.35 -35.88 4.75
N VAL A 636 21.61 -35.28 5.92
CA VAL A 636 20.55 -34.86 6.85
C VAL A 636 19.69 -33.76 6.21
N ALA A 637 20.33 -32.75 5.61
CA ALA A 637 19.62 -31.64 5.00
C ALA A 637 18.65 -32.10 3.90
N LEU A 638 19.11 -32.98 3.00
CA LEU A 638 18.31 -33.48 1.89
C LEU A 638 17.17 -34.37 2.37
N SER A 639 17.43 -35.25 3.34
CA SER A 639 16.42 -36.10 3.96
C SER A 639 15.27 -35.28 4.54
N LEU A 640 15.60 -34.22 5.30
CA LEU A 640 14.61 -33.31 5.87
C LEU A 640 13.90 -32.46 4.80
N TYR A 641 14.59 -32.00 3.76
CA TYR A 641 13.94 -31.25 2.67
C TYR A 641 12.96 -32.12 1.88
N ILE A 642 13.30 -33.37 1.59
CA ILE A 642 12.41 -34.30 0.88
C ILE A 642 11.22 -34.70 1.76
N TYR A 643 11.44 -34.94 3.04
CA TYR A 643 10.35 -35.10 4.02
C TYR A 643 9.44 -33.87 4.02
N ALA A 644 10.03 -32.67 4.00
CA ALA A 644 9.24 -31.45 3.99
C ALA A 644 8.45 -31.25 2.69
N VAL A 645 9.01 -31.64 1.54
CA VAL A 645 8.30 -31.63 0.25
C VAL A 645 7.09 -32.58 0.29
N SER A 646 7.26 -33.81 0.78
CA SER A 646 6.18 -34.79 0.81
C SER A 646 5.02 -34.34 1.69
N LYS A 647 5.30 -33.86 2.90
CA LYS A 647 4.28 -33.32 3.81
C LYS A 647 3.65 -32.03 3.28
N ALA A 648 4.42 -31.13 2.68
CA ALA A 648 3.87 -29.90 2.08
C ALA A 648 2.96 -30.18 0.88
N LEU A 649 3.27 -31.19 0.06
CA LEU A 649 2.40 -31.63 -1.04
C LEU A 649 1.08 -32.20 -0.50
N LEU A 650 1.15 -33.06 0.53
CA LEU A 650 -0.05 -33.60 1.18
C LEU A 650 -0.92 -32.50 1.81
N GLY A 651 -0.30 -31.47 2.39
CA GLY A 651 -0.99 -30.30 2.96
C GLY A 651 -1.36 -29.21 1.93
N GLY A 652 -1.09 -29.40 0.64
CA GLY A 652 -1.40 -28.41 -0.41
C GLY A 652 -0.59 -27.10 -0.34
N ASN A 653 0.47 -27.02 0.47
CA ASN A 653 1.25 -25.79 0.67
C ASN A 653 2.38 -25.65 -0.35
N LYS A 654 2.05 -25.13 -1.54
CA LYS A 654 3.01 -24.87 -2.62
C LYS A 654 4.16 -23.95 -2.19
N ALA A 655 3.92 -23.01 -1.28
CA ALA A 655 4.95 -22.07 -0.83
C ALA A 655 6.08 -22.76 -0.07
N LEU A 656 5.77 -23.76 0.75
CA LEU A 656 6.78 -24.59 1.43
C LEU A 656 7.49 -25.52 0.45
N VAL A 657 6.78 -26.10 -0.52
CA VAL A 657 7.41 -26.92 -1.57
C VAL A 657 8.47 -26.12 -2.33
N PHE A 658 8.14 -24.90 -2.79
CA PHE A 658 9.13 -24.05 -3.48
C PHE A 658 10.32 -23.66 -2.60
N LYS A 659 10.11 -23.45 -1.29
CA LYS A 659 11.22 -23.19 -0.35
C LYS A 659 12.16 -24.40 -0.24
N SER A 660 11.62 -25.61 -0.16
CA SER A 660 12.41 -26.85 -0.13
C SER A 660 13.13 -27.07 -1.46
N LEU A 661 12.42 -26.95 -2.57
CA LEU A 661 12.95 -27.18 -3.91
C LEU A 661 14.15 -26.27 -4.22
N HIS A 662 14.04 -24.98 -3.88
CA HIS A 662 15.16 -24.04 -3.98
C HIS A 662 16.39 -24.52 -3.19
N ARG A 663 16.21 -25.15 -2.03
CA ARG A 663 17.31 -25.65 -1.20
C ARG A 663 17.91 -26.95 -1.73
N ILE A 664 17.08 -27.85 -2.25
CA ILE A 664 17.54 -29.07 -2.93
C ILE A 664 18.40 -28.70 -4.15
N ALA A 665 17.95 -27.75 -4.99
CA ALA A 665 18.73 -27.23 -6.12
C ALA A 665 20.07 -26.61 -5.67
N MET A 666 20.09 -25.95 -4.50
CA MET A 666 21.34 -25.44 -3.93
C MET A 666 22.29 -26.57 -3.49
N ILE A 667 21.78 -27.70 -3.00
CA ILE A 667 22.59 -28.89 -2.69
C ILE A 667 23.14 -29.50 -3.98
N GLU A 668 22.31 -29.69 -4.99
CA GLU A 668 22.73 -30.17 -6.32
C GLU A 668 23.85 -29.31 -6.91
N LEU A 669 23.73 -27.99 -6.80
CA LEU A 669 24.78 -27.05 -7.23
C LEU A 669 26.09 -27.23 -6.44
N CYS A 670 26.01 -27.51 -5.14
CA CYS A 670 27.19 -27.81 -4.32
C CYS A 670 27.85 -29.14 -4.71
N LEU A 671 27.05 -30.14 -5.10
CA LEU A 671 27.51 -31.46 -5.56
C LEU A 671 28.01 -31.46 -7.02
N GLY A 672 27.95 -30.32 -7.72
CA GLY A 672 28.44 -30.19 -9.09
C GLY A 672 27.39 -30.45 -10.18
N MET A 673 26.13 -30.66 -9.82
CA MET A 673 25.03 -30.88 -10.76
C MET A 673 24.46 -29.55 -11.27
N VAL A 674 25.33 -28.77 -11.90
CA VAL A 674 25.08 -27.36 -12.24
C VAL A 674 23.90 -27.20 -13.19
N SER A 675 23.76 -28.06 -14.20
CA SER A 675 22.68 -27.98 -15.20
C SER A 675 21.29 -28.20 -14.58
N ALA A 676 21.12 -29.27 -13.79
CA ALA A 676 19.84 -29.57 -13.14
C ALA A 676 19.44 -28.48 -12.12
N ALA A 677 20.41 -28.00 -11.34
CA ALA A 677 20.17 -26.90 -10.41
C ALA A 677 19.71 -25.64 -11.15
N LYS A 678 20.35 -25.31 -12.29
CA LYS A 678 19.98 -24.16 -13.13
C LYS A 678 18.55 -24.30 -13.66
N GLU A 679 18.18 -25.45 -14.23
CA GLU A 679 16.83 -25.71 -14.72
C GLU A 679 15.78 -25.55 -13.61
N CYS A 680 16.09 -26.02 -12.40
CA CYS A 680 15.21 -25.84 -11.24
C CYS A 680 15.06 -24.36 -10.84
N PHE A 681 16.15 -23.58 -10.84
CA PHE A 681 16.05 -22.14 -10.55
C PHE A 681 15.28 -21.38 -11.64
N GLU A 682 15.37 -21.79 -12.91
CA GLU A 682 14.55 -21.24 -13.99
C GLU A 682 13.07 -21.57 -13.81
N PHE A 683 12.75 -22.81 -13.44
CA PHE A 683 11.38 -23.20 -13.09
C PHE A 683 10.81 -22.35 -11.94
N LEU A 684 11.61 -22.17 -10.88
CA LEU A 684 11.24 -21.33 -9.74
C LEU A 684 11.06 -19.85 -10.15
N GLU A 685 11.94 -19.31 -10.99
CA GLU A 685 11.86 -17.92 -11.45
C GLU A 685 10.59 -17.63 -12.26
N ARG A 686 10.18 -18.58 -13.12
CA ARG A 686 8.94 -18.52 -13.91
C ARG A 686 7.67 -18.75 -13.08
N SER A 687 7.80 -19.28 -11.86
CA SER A 687 6.68 -19.50 -10.94
C SER A 687 6.20 -18.17 -10.33
N ASN A 688 5.00 -18.15 -9.74
CA ASN A 688 4.43 -16.97 -9.08
C ASN A 688 5.14 -16.65 -7.74
N LEU A 689 6.40 -16.25 -7.81
CA LEU A 689 7.25 -15.86 -6.69
C LEU A 689 7.26 -14.34 -6.49
N THR A 690 7.46 -13.91 -5.24
CA THR A 690 7.75 -12.52 -4.93
C THR A 690 9.06 -12.06 -5.58
N HIS A 691 9.19 -10.79 -5.94
CA HIS A 691 10.41 -10.25 -6.57
C HIS A 691 11.66 -10.45 -5.71
N LYS A 692 11.53 -10.37 -4.38
CA LYS A 692 12.60 -10.76 -3.45
C LYS A 692 13.09 -12.18 -3.71
N ARG A 693 12.19 -13.17 -3.87
CA ARG A 693 12.56 -14.56 -4.18
C ARG A 693 13.08 -14.72 -5.61
N LYS A 694 12.48 -14.05 -6.60
CA LYS A 694 13.00 -13.99 -7.98
C LYS A 694 14.45 -13.49 -8.01
N SER A 695 14.78 -12.46 -7.24
CA SER A 695 16.15 -11.95 -7.14
C SER A 695 17.16 -13.00 -6.65
N TYR A 696 16.73 -13.90 -5.75
CA TYR A 696 17.56 -15.00 -5.30
C TYR A 696 17.68 -16.09 -6.37
N ALA A 697 16.60 -16.43 -7.07
CA ALA A 697 16.65 -17.38 -8.19
C ALA A 697 17.61 -16.90 -9.28
N LEU A 698 17.49 -15.63 -9.72
CA LEU A 698 18.41 -15.00 -10.69
C LEU A 698 19.86 -15.03 -10.22
N TYR A 699 20.10 -14.72 -8.95
CA TYR A 699 21.43 -14.83 -8.36
C TYR A 699 21.97 -16.26 -8.40
N ARG A 700 21.15 -17.27 -8.10
CA ARG A 700 21.56 -18.68 -8.16
C ARG A 700 21.82 -19.14 -9.59
N MET A 701 21.01 -18.71 -10.55
CA MET A 701 21.27 -18.96 -11.97
C MET A 701 22.59 -18.34 -12.41
N ALA A 702 22.91 -17.11 -11.97
CA ALA A 702 24.20 -16.48 -12.24
C ALA A 702 25.39 -17.29 -11.68
N GLN A 703 25.24 -17.87 -10.47
CA GLN A 703 26.24 -18.78 -9.93
C GLN A 703 26.42 -20.05 -10.77
N CYS A 704 25.32 -20.61 -11.29
CA CYS A 704 25.39 -21.75 -12.20
C CYS A 704 26.16 -21.38 -13.48
N GLU A 705 25.85 -20.25 -14.11
CA GLU A 705 26.53 -19.80 -15.32
C GLU A 705 28.02 -19.54 -15.10
N LEU A 706 28.40 -18.97 -13.94
CA LEU A 706 29.81 -18.82 -13.57
C LEU A 706 30.52 -20.18 -13.52
N LYS A 707 29.91 -21.19 -12.88
CA LYS A 707 30.47 -22.56 -12.82
C LYS A 707 30.55 -23.24 -14.19
N LEU A 708 29.68 -22.87 -15.13
CA LEU A 708 29.71 -23.36 -16.51
C LEU A 708 30.70 -22.59 -17.41
N GLY A 709 31.37 -21.54 -16.89
CA GLY A 709 32.29 -20.70 -17.67
C GLY A 709 31.60 -19.63 -18.52
N ASN A 710 30.28 -19.45 -18.39
CA ASN A 710 29.49 -18.48 -19.16
C ASN A 710 29.48 -17.10 -18.49
N TYR A 711 30.65 -16.44 -18.41
CA TYR A 711 30.83 -15.20 -17.62
C TYR A 711 29.92 -14.04 -18.03
N ASN A 712 29.65 -13.88 -19.33
CA ASN A 712 28.75 -12.83 -19.84
C ASN A 712 27.33 -13.03 -19.33
N ARG A 713 26.83 -14.27 -19.38
CA ARG A 713 25.48 -14.60 -18.90
C ARG A 713 25.39 -14.53 -17.37
N ALA A 714 26.44 -14.95 -16.67
CA ALA A 714 26.54 -14.79 -15.22
C ALA A 714 26.44 -13.30 -14.81
N THR A 715 27.16 -12.42 -15.51
CA THR A 715 27.12 -10.97 -15.29
C THR A 715 25.72 -10.41 -15.52
N GLU A 716 25.07 -10.76 -16.64
CA GLU A 716 23.72 -10.30 -16.95
C GLU A 716 22.70 -10.67 -15.86
N LEU A 717 22.69 -11.95 -15.46
CA LEU A 717 21.77 -12.46 -14.43
C LEU A 717 22.05 -11.86 -13.05
N ASN A 718 23.32 -11.71 -12.67
CA ASN A 718 23.69 -11.09 -11.40
C ASN A 718 23.31 -9.59 -11.39
N ASN A 719 23.45 -8.89 -12.51
CA ASN A 719 23.00 -7.52 -12.66
C ASN A 719 21.49 -7.39 -12.48
N LYS A 720 20.68 -8.27 -13.10
CA LYS A 720 19.22 -8.31 -12.87
C LYS A 720 18.90 -8.53 -11.39
N SER A 721 19.60 -9.45 -10.73
CA SER A 721 19.47 -9.68 -9.28
C SER A 721 19.84 -8.43 -8.46
N LEU A 722 20.93 -7.75 -8.80
CA LEU A 722 21.39 -6.52 -8.14
C LEU A 722 20.38 -5.39 -8.26
N VAL A 723 19.79 -5.18 -9.45
CA VAL A 723 18.77 -4.16 -9.66
C VAL A 723 17.60 -4.41 -8.71
N ILE A 724 17.07 -5.63 -8.68
CA ILE A 724 15.95 -5.98 -7.78
C ILE A 724 16.37 -5.77 -6.31
N LYS A 725 17.53 -6.27 -5.88
CA LYS A 725 17.98 -6.14 -4.49
C LYS A 725 18.23 -4.69 -4.07
N ARG A 726 18.73 -3.83 -4.98
CA ARG A 726 18.88 -2.38 -4.76
C ARG A 726 17.51 -1.73 -4.62
N ASN A 727 16.58 -2.08 -5.50
CA ASN A 727 15.19 -1.64 -5.46
C ASN A 727 14.51 -2.06 -4.15
N PHE A 728 14.83 -3.21 -3.56
CA PHE A 728 14.28 -3.61 -2.26
C PHE A 728 15.07 -3.08 -1.04
N ASN A 729 16.12 -2.27 -1.24
CA ASN A 729 17.11 -1.91 -0.22
C ASN A 729 17.58 -3.12 0.61
N HIS A 730 17.72 -4.27 -0.04
CA HIS A 730 17.94 -5.53 0.63
C HIS A 730 19.43 -5.76 0.87
N GLN A 731 19.96 -5.07 1.89
CA GLN A 731 21.39 -4.98 2.21
C GLN A 731 22.08 -6.35 2.27
N ARG A 732 21.53 -7.30 3.03
CA ARG A 732 22.09 -8.67 3.11
C ARG A 732 22.09 -9.40 1.75
N GLY A 733 21.10 -9.15 0.90
CA GLY A 733 21.04 -9.71 -0.45
C GLY A 733 22.11 -9.13 -1.39
N LEU A 734 22.43 -7.84 -1.24
CA LEU A 734 23.45 -7.14 -2.02
C LEU A 734 24.83 -7.73 -1.79
N LEU A 735 25.17 -8.10 -0.55
CA LEU A 735 26.42 -8.79 -0.20
C LEU A 735 26.67 -10.02 -1.08
N TYR A 736 25.66 -10.88 -1.20
CA TYR A 736 25.76 -12.09 -2.02
C TYR A 736 26.07 -11.78 -3.49
N SER A 737 25.40 -10.76 -4.05
CA SER A 737 25.59 -10.40 -5.45
C SER A 737 26.89 -9.63 -5.71
N TRP A 738 27.39 -8.84 -4.75
CA TRP A 738 28.70 -8.21 -4.85
C TRP A 738 29.84 -9.22 -4.77
N ASN A 739 29.74 -10.22 -3.88
CA ASN A 739 30.71 -11.32 -3.85
C ASN A 739 30.72 -12.07 -5.18
N LEU A 740 29.55 -12.41 -5.72
CA LEU A 740 29.47 -13.07 -7.02
C LEU A 740 30.00 -12.19 -8.15
N GLN A 741 29.77 -10.88 -8.11
CA GLN A 741 30.34 -9.96 -9.09
C GLN A 741 31.87 -9.99 -9.05
N ALA A 742 32.46 -9.97 -7.84
CA ALA A 742 33.90 -10.08 -7.66
C ALA A 742 34.44 -11.42 -8.18
N GLU A 743 33.75 -12.53 -7.91
CA GLU A 743 34.12 -13.86 -8.43
C GLU A 743 34.09 -13.91 -9.96
N ILE A 744 33.06 -13.32 -10.60
CA ILE A 744 32.94 -13.28 -12.07
C ILE A 744 34.09 -12.46 -12.67
N ILE A 745 34.34 -11.26 -12.15
CA ILE A 745 35.41 -10.37 -12.64
C ILE A 745 36.79 -11.01 -12.44
N LEU A 746 37.01 -11.67 -11.30
CA LEU A 746 38.25 -12.40 -11.04
C LEU A 746 38.46 -13.54 -12.05
N ALA A 747 37.39 -14.27 -12.39
CA ALA A 747 37.43 -15.32 -13.40
C ALA A 747 37.69 -14.78 -14.82
N GLN A 748 37.29 -13.54 -15.10
CA GLN A 748 37.59 -12.82 -16.34
C GLN A 748 39.02 -12.27 -16.39
N GLY A 749 39.77 -12.31 -15.28
CA GLY A 749 41.18 -11.94 -15.23
C GLY A 749 41.48 -10.54 -14.71
N ASP A 750 40.51 -9.83 -14.12
CA ASP A 750 40.74 -8.50 -13.50
C ASP A 750 40.65 -8.55 -11.96
N PRO A 751 41.76 -8.90 -11.27
CA PRO A 751 41.75 -8.95 -9.81
C PRO A 751 41.64 -7.57 -9.15
N GLN A 752 41.97 -6.48 -9.84
CA GLN A 752 41.91 -5.12 -9.26
C GLN A 752 40.47 -4.64 -9.18
N GLU A 753 39.68 -4.81 -10.24
CA GLU A 753 38.25 -4.47 -10.20
C GLU A 753 37.50 -5.41 -9.24
N ALA A 754 37.82 -6.71 -9.23
CA ALA A 754 37.23 -7.67 -8.30
C ALA A 754 37.40 -7.27 -6.83
N LEU A 755 38.57 -6.70 -6.48
CA LEU A 755 38.89 -6.25 -5.13
C LEU A 755 37.89 -5.20 -4.63
N VAL A 756 37.50 -4.25 -5.47
CA VAL A 756 36.56 -3.16 -5.11
C VAL A 756 35.21 -3.74 -4.70
N TRP A 757 34.68 -4.70 -5.46
CA TRP A 757 33.39 -5.33 -5.18
C TRP A 757 33.42 -6.19 -3.91
N ALA A 758 34.48 -6.98 -3.72
CA ALA A 758 34.63 -7.83 -2.54
C ALA A 758 34.83 -7.00 -1.25
N GLN A 759 35.63 -5.93 -1.28
CA GLN A 759 35.80 -5.02 -0.14
C GLN A 759 34.49 -4.31 0.24
N LYS A 760 33.71 -3.88 -0.77
CA LYS A 760 32.39 -3.29 -0.54
C LYS A 760 31.45 -4.25 0.19
N SER A 761 31.46 -5.52 -0.18
CA SER A 761 30.71 -6.57 0.51
C SER A 761 31.21 -6.78 1.94
N GLN A 762 32.53 -6.94 2.13
CA GLN A 762 33.08 -7.21 3.46
C GLN A 762 32.88 -6.05 4.45
N CYS A 763 32.98 -4.81 3.99
CA CYS A 763 32.72 -3.63 4.81
C CYS A 763 31.27 -3.62 5.34
N LEU A 764 30.29 -3.89 4.47
CA LEU A 764 28.89 -3.92 4.87
C LEU A 764 28.58 -5.15 5.76
N ALA A 765 29.20 -6.31 5.50
CA ALA A 765 29.03 -7.49 6.35
C ALA A 765 29.48 -7.22 7.79
N LYS A 766 30.66 -6.60 7.97
CA LYS A 766 31.18 -6.18 9.29
C LYS A 766 30.29 -5.16 9.97
N LYS A 767 29.86 -4.12 9.23
CA LYS A 767 28.96 -3.08 9.75
C LYS A 767 27.65 -3.65 10.29
N LEU A 768 27.14 -4.71 9.67
CA LEU A 768 25.89 -5.38 10.05
C LEU A 768 26.07 -6.55 11.03
N GLY A 769 27.31 -6.86 11.47
CA GLY A 769 27.59 -8.00 12.35
C GLY A 769 27.24 -9.36 11.74
N LEU A 770 27.40 -9.51 10.43
CA LEU A 770 27.00 -10.72 9.69
C LEU A 770 28.19 -11.67 9.47
N ASP A 771 28.62 -12.39 10.53
CA ASP A 771 29.80 -13.27 10.54
C ASP A 771 29.84 -14.26 9.36
N LYS A 772 28.71 -14.91 9.04
CA LYS A 772 28.64 -15.85 7.92
C LYS A 772 28.93 -15.18 6.57
N GLU A 773 28.40 -13.98 6.37
CA GLU A 773 28.64 -13.20 5.16
C GLU A 773 30.07 -12.63 5.12
N GLU A 774 30.64 -12.31 6.29
CA GLU A 774 32.06 -11.95 6.43
C GLU A 774 32.98 -13.10 6.00
N ILE A 775 32.73 -14.34 6.45
CA ILE A 775 33.51 -15.52 6.03
C ILE A 775 33.47 -15.69 4.51
N ASN A 776 32.28 -15.57 3.90
CA ASN A 776 32.14 -15.74 2.45
C ASN A 776 32.86 -14.63 1.67
N SER A 777 32.78 -13.37 2.09
CA SER A 777 33.53 -12.28 1.45
C SER A 777 35.03 -12.40 1.67
N GLY A 778 35.47 -12.86 2.84
CA GLY A 778 36.87 -13.14 3.12
C GLY A 778 37.47 -14.23 2.23
N ILE A 779 36.73 -15.31 1.95
CA ILE A 779 37.19 -16.35 1.00
C ILE A 779 37.42 -15.75 -0.39
N VAL A 780 36.51 -14.90 -0.87
CA VAL A 780 36.65 -14.21 -2.17
C VAL A 780 37.84 -13.24 -2.14
N LEU A 781 38.01 -12.46 -1.06
CA LEU A 781 39.18 -11.58 -0.91
C LEU A 781 40.49 -12.34 -0.89
N PHE A 782 40.54 -13.51 -0.25
CA PHE A 782 41.74 -14.35 -0.31
C PHE A 782 42.09 -14.68 -1.76
N ASP A 783 41.13 -15.16 -2.55
CA ASP A 783 41.38 -15.58 -3.93
C ASP A 783 41.90 -14.40 -4.78
N ILE A 784 41.36 -13.19 -4.53
CA ILE A 784 41.80 -11.95 -5.17
C ILE A 784 43.23 -11.59 -4.75
N TYR A 785 43.51 -11.52 -3.44
CA TYR A 785 44.85 -11.17 -2.95
C TYR A 785 45.90 -12.19 -3.37
N TYR A 786 45.52 -13.47 -3.44
CA TYR A 786 46.41 -14.53 -3.92
C TYR A 786 46.79 -14.32 -5.38
N ARG A 787 45.82 -13.95 -6.25
CA ARG A 787 46.08 -13.57 -7.64
C ARG A 787 46.94 -12.32 -7.77
N LEU A 788 46.85 -11.39 -6.83
CA LEU A 788 47.67 -10.18 -6.75
C LEU A 788 49.05 -10.42 -6.10
N ASN A 789 49.40 -11.66 -5.74
CA ASN A 789 50.63 -12.01 -5.02
C ASN A 789 50.80 -11.27 -3.67
N MET A 790 49.68 -10.98 -2.99
CA MET A 790 49.62 -10.26 -1.72
C MET A 790 49.52 -11.21 -0.52
N SER A 791 50.59 -11.98 -0.27
CA SER A 791 50.58 -13.08 0.73
C SER A 791 50.28 -12.62 2.17
N LYS A 792 50.76 -11.44 2.57
CA LYS A 792 50.46 -10.86 3.90
C LYS A 792 48.96 -10.63 4.09
N GLN A 793 48.31 -10.04 3.09
CA GLN A 793 46.87 -9.77 3.11
C GLN A 793 46.06 -11.08 3.12
N CYS A 794 46.48 -12.09 2.33
CA CYS A 794 45.87 -13.41 2.36
C CYS A 794 45.86 -13.99 3.79
N MET A 795 46.99 -13.93 4.50
CA MET A 795 47.09 -14.42 5.88
C MET A 795 46.17 -13.70 6.85
N VAL A 796 46.17 -12.36 6.83
CA VAL A 796 45.29 -11.55 7.70
C VAL A 796 43.81 -11.92 7.50
N ILE A 797 43.40 -12.13 6.25
CA ILE A 797 42.03 -12.53 5.94
C ILE A 797 41.69 -13.92 6.50
N LEU A 798 42.53 -14.93 6.25
CA LEU A 798 42.27 -16.29 6.70
C LEU A 798 42.27 -16.40 8.24
N GLU A 799 43.18 -15.70 8.92
CA GLU A 799 43.24 -15.65 10.38
C GLU A 799 42.02 -14.98 11.00
N GLY A 800 41.43 -13.98 10.32
CA GLY A 800 40.20 -13.33 10.76
C GLY A 800 38.96 -14.22 10.62
N ILE A 801 38.82 -14.97 9.52
CA ILE A 801 37.59 -15.71 9.22
C ILE A 801 37.57 -17.15 9.76
N LEU A 802 38.73 -17.77 10.01
CA LEU A 802 38.80 -19.15 10.51
C LEU A 802 38.12 -19.33 11.88
N PRO A 803 38.34 -18.47 12.89
CA PRO A 803 37.67 -18.60 14.19
C PRO A 803 36.15 -18.49 14.08
N LEU A 804 35.64 -17.61 13.21
CA LEU A 804 34.21 -17.46 12.95
C LEU A 804 33.62 -18.75 12.33
N ALA A 805 34.33 -19.32 11.34
CA ALA A 805 33.90 -20.56 10.67
C ALA A 805 33.88 -21.76 11.64
N GLN A 806 34.87 -21.84 12.54
CA GLN A 806 34.95 -22.86 13.59
C GLN A 806 33.81 -22.70 14.61
N LYS A 807 33.59 -21.49 15.14
CA LYS A 807 32.51 -21.19 16.09
C LYS A 807 31.13 -21.60 15.54
N MET A 808 30.90 -21.40 14.24
CA MET A 808 29.64 -21.70 13.57
C MET A 808 29.55 -23.14 13.03
N LYS A 809 30.66 -23.90 13.07
CA LYS A 809 30.81 -25.27 12.53
C LYS A 809 30.52 -25.36 11.03
N LEU A 810 31.05 -24.41 10.26
CA LEU A 810 30.87 -24.36 8.80
C LEU A 810 31.89 -25.27 8.10
N ILE A 811 31.67 -26.58 8.11
CA ILE A 811 32.67 -27.60 7.69
C ILE A 811 33.24 -27.33 6.29
N SER A 812 32.39 -27.11 5.29
CA SER A 812 32.85 -26.80 3.93
C SER A 812 33.71 -25.54 3.89
N LYS A 813 33.42 -24.53 4.72
CA LYS A 813 34.19 -23.29 4.77
C LYS A 813 35.51 -23.46 5.49
N ILE A 814 35.54 -24.26 6.56
CA ILE A 814 36.80 -24.63 7.24
C ILE A 814 37.71 -25.39 6.27
N LYS A 815 37.16 -26.34 5.49
CA LYS A 815 37.90 -27.06 4.45
C LYS A 815 38.42 -26.10 3.36
N ASP A 816 37.57 -25.18 2.88
CA ASP A 816 37.96 -24.16 1.90
C ASP A 816 39.09 -23.26 2.40
N ILE A 817 39.06 -22.88 3.69
CA ILE A 817 40.10 -22.07 4.34
C ILE A 817 41.39 -22.88 4.50
N ASN A 818 41.32 -24.12 4.96
CA ASN A 818 42.49 -24.99 5.12
C ASN A 818 43.19 -25.26 3.77
N ASN A 819 42.43 -25.49 2.70
CA ASN A 819 42.99 -25.63 1.36
C ASN A 819 43.75 -24.36 0.92
N ARG A 820 43.25 -23.18 1.28
CA ARG A 820 43.88 -21.89 0.99
C ARG A 820 45.12 -21.62 1.86
N LEU A 821 45.14 -22.05 3.10
CA LEU A 821 46.35 -22.05 3.94
C LEU A 821 47.46 -22.91 3.31
N LYS A 822 47.10 -24.07 2.76
CA LYS A 822 48.06 -24.94 2.04
C LYS A 822 48.67 -24.26 0.82
N LEU A 823 47.90 -23.45 0.08
CA LEU A 823 48.42 -22.65 -1.04
C LEU A 823 49.52 -21.65 -0.61
N LEU A 824 49.50 -21.21 0.64
CA LEU A 824 50.52 -20.33 1.23
C LEU A 824 51.69 -21.11 1.86
N GLY A 825 51.76 -22.43 1.69
CA GLY A 825 52.80 -23.28 2.29
C GLY A 825 52.60 -23.54 3.79
N ILE A 826 51.41 -23.27 4.34
CA ILE A 826 51.12 -23.47 5.76
C ILE A 826 50.38 -24.80 5.94
N GLN A 827 51.05 -25.75 6.60
CA GLN A 827 50.42 -26.99 7.07
C GLN A 827 49.85 -26.76 8.48
N ARG A 828 48.62 -26.24 8.55
CA ARG A 828 47.80 -26.34 9.76
C ARG A 828 46.76 -27.44 9.51
N ASP A 829 46.97 -28.64 10.04
CA ASP A 829 45.93 -29.66 10.10
C ASP A 829 44.93 -29.28 11.20
N VAL A 830 44.09 -28.29 10.91
CA VAL A 830 42.92 -27.99 11.73
C VAL A 830 41.85 -29.03 11.37
N THR A 831 41.98 -30.21 11.96
CA THR A 831 40.93 -31.23 11.93
C THR A 831 39.85 -30.78 12.91
N PHE A 832 38.69 -30.38 12.39
CA PHE A 832 37.50 -30.23 13.21
C PHE A 832 36.86 -31.60 13.33
N ASN A 833 37.14 -32.30 14.43
CA ASN A 833 36.46 -33.54 14.78
C ASN A 833 35.16 -33.16 15.50
N PHE A 834 34.01 -33.62 15.03
CA PHE A 834 32.84 -33.75 15.89
C PHE A 834 33.28 -34.67 17.03
N ASN A 835 33.34 -34.25 18.29
CA ASN A 835 33.31 -35.19 19.40
C ASN A 835 32.81 -34.58 20.71
N ASP A 836 31.82 -35.30 21.25
CA ASP A 836 31.52 -35.63 22.66
C ASP A 836 30.53 -34.82 23.50
N HIS A 837 30.02 -33.67 23.04
CA HIS A 837 28.93 -32.97 23.77
C HIS A 837 27.76 -32.53 22.88
N GLU A 838 27.64 -33.11 21.69
CA GLU A 838 26.92 -32.53 20.56
C GLU A 838 25.56 -33.20 20.28
N PHE A 839 24.62 -32.40 19.79
CA PHE A 839 23.33 -32.84 19.25
C PHE A 839 23.46 -34.13 18.41
N ASP A 840 22.67 -35.16 18.72
CA ASP A 840 22.76 -36.49 18.07
C ASP A 840 22.23 -36.45 16.62
N ARG A 841 23.17 -36.12 15.71
CA ARG A 841 22.96 -36.03 14.27
C ARG A 841 22.51 -37.35 13.67
N ASN A 842 23.04 -38.49 14.14
CA ASN A 842 22.73 -39.80 13.57
C ASN A 842 21.32 -40.25 13.97
N HIS A 843 20.92 -40.05 15.23
CA HIS A 843 19.56 -40.32 15.66
C HIS A 843 18.52 -39.49 14.86
N LEU A 844 18.80 -38.20 14.59
CA LEU A 844 17.92 -37.40 13.73
C LEU A 844 17.85 -37.96 12.30
N LEU A 845 18.98 -38.37 11.73
CA LEU A 845 19.02 -38.95 10.39
C LEU A 845 18.18 -40.23 10.32
N ASP A 846 18.40 -41.17 11.24
CA ASP A 846 17.69 -42.44 11.30
C ASP A 846 16.18 -42.23 11.44
N LYS A 847 15.78 -41.30 12.32
CA LYS A 847 14.37 -40.91 12.50
C LYS A 847 13.79 -40.25 11.25
N THR A 848 14.57 -39.45 10.53
CA THR A 848 14.12 -38.84 9.27
C THR A 848 13.94 -39.92 8.21
N GLN A 849 14.91 -40.82 8.05
CA GLN A 849 14.87 -41.88 7.07
C GLN A 849 13.72 -42.84 7.30
N SER A 850 13.41 -43.21 8.55
CA SER A 850 12.25 -44.05 8.86
C SER A 850 10.91 -43.45 8.42
N ASN A 851 10.83 -42.12 8.33
CA ASN A 851 9.65 -41.37 7.86
C ASN A 851 9.61 -41.11 6.35
N LEU A 852 10.60 -41.59 5.59
CA LEU A 852 10.65 -41.50 4.14
C LEU A 852 10.29 -42.84 3.49
N GLY A 853 9.59 -42.81 2.36
CA GLY A 853 9.33 -44.01 1.55
C GLY A 853 10.60 -44.52 0.85
N GLU A 854 10.59 -45.79 0.42
CA GLU A 854 11.75 -46.42 -0.23
C GLU A 854 12.25 -45.63 -1.45
N GLU A 855 11.34 -45.12 -2.28
CA GLU A 855 11.70 -44.34 -3.46
C GLU A 855 12.44 -43.05 -3.07
N GLN A 856 12.00 -42.36 -2.02
CA GLN A 856 12.62 -41.13 -1.54
C GLN A 856 14.02 -41.39 -1.01
N ARG A 857 14.21 -42.46 -0.23
CA ARG A 857 15.52 -42.89 0.26
C ARG A 857 16.46 -43.23 -0.89
N SER A 858 15.96 -43.97 -1.89
CA SER A 858 16.74 -44.31 -3.09
C SER A 858 17.13 -43.07 -3.90
N GLN A 859 16.27 -42.05 -4.00
CA GLN A 859 16.59 -40.79 -4.67
C GLN A 859 17.69 -40.02 -3.93
N ILE A 860 17.63 -39.95 -2.58
CA ILE A 860 18.66 -39.34 -1.73
C ILE A 860 20.00 -40.03 -1.95
N GLU A 861 20.02 -41.36 -1.84
CA GLU A 861 21.23 -42.15 -2.00
C GLU A 861 21.82 -41.96 -3.39
N ARG A 862 21.01 -42.01 -4.45
CA ARG A 862 21.47 -41.78 -5.83
C ARG A 862 22.04 -40.38 -6.04
N LEU A 863 21.48 -39.35 -5.41
CA LEU A 863 22.04 -38.00 -5.49
C LEU A 863 23.42 -37.93 -4.82
N LEU A 864 23.55 -38.52 -3.63
CA LEU A 864 24.79 -38.44 -2.84
C LEU A 864 25.91 -39.34 -3.40
N THR A 865 25.57 -40.48 -4.01
CA THR A 865 26.54 -41.48 -4.48
C THR A 865 26.82 -41.39 -5.98
N THR A 866 25.76 -41.39 -6.80
CA THR A 866 25.85 -41.41 -8.27
C THR A 866 25.67 -40.04 -8.91
N SER A 867 25.55 -38.99 -8.08
CA SER A 867 25.32 -37.61 -8.53
C SER A 867 24.11 -37.48 -9.46
N LYS A 868 23.02 -38.22 -9.23
CA LYS A 868 21.79 -38.08 -10.04
C LYS A 868 20.85 -37.02 -9.43
N PRO A 869 20.43 -35.98 -10.17
CA PRO A 869 19.60 -34.91 -9.65
C PRO A 869 18.16 -35.38 -9.34
N ILE A 870 17.56 -34.76 -8.32
CA ILE A 870 16.20 -35.01 -7.85
C ILE A 870 15.26 -33.90 -8.35
N THR A 871 15.75 -32.67 -8.48
CA THR A 871 14.91 -31.50 -8.81
C THR A 871 14.12 -31.61 -10.10
N PRO A 872 14.60 -32.21 -11.22
CA PRO A 872 13.80 -32.30 -12.45
C PRO A 872 12.49 -33.06 -12.24
N LYS A 873 12.55 -34.17 -11.49
CA LYS A 873 11.36 -34.98 -11.16
C LYS A 873 10.38 -34.19 -10.29
N LEU A 874 10.88 -33.48 -9.29
CA LEU A 874 10.03 -32.66 -8.40
C LEU A 874 9.38 -31.48 -9.13
N CYS A 875 10.09 -30.83 -10.06
CA CYS A 875 9.53 -29.75 -10.88
C CYS A 875 8.38 -30.26 -11.77
N ASN A 876 8.52 -31.46 -12.34
CA ASN A 876 7.49 -32.07 -13.17
C ASN A 876 6.19 -32.33 -12.39
N VAL A 877 6.30 -32.80 -11.14
CA VAL A 877 5.13 -33.02 -10.25
C VAL A 877 4.37 -31.71 -9.98
N LEU A 878 5.05 -30.57 -9.99
CA LEU A 878 4.45 -29.26 -9.73
C LEU A 878 3.95 -28.55 -11.00
N SER A 879 4.31 -29.05 -12.18
CA SER A 879 3.92 -28.50 -13.48
C SER A 879 2.61 -29.09 -14.02
N ILE A 880 2.10 -30.12 -13.34
CA ILE A 880 0.78 -30.74 -13.52
C ILE A 880 -0.16 -30.11 -12.48
#